data_AF-A0A1H4G5B1-F1
#
_entry.id   AF-A0A1H4G5B1-F1
#
_cell.length_a   1.000
_cell.length_b   1.000
_cell.length_c   1.000
_cell.angle_alpha   90.00
_cell.angle_beta   90.00
_cell.angle_gamma   90.00
#
_symmetry.space_group_name_H-M   'P 1'
#
loop_
_entity.id
_entity.type
_entity.pdbx_description
1 polymer ?
#
loop_
_entity_poly.entity_id
_entity_poly.type
_entity_poly.pdbx_seq_one_letter_code
_entity_poly.pdbx_strand_id
1 'polypeptide(L)'
;MRYFLFILLAGLLSACSSDDESNAAATAAKLEVSKNEVKLSNVDGSFTINVTATSAWTAEVTSTDGWLSISKNSGEGNGDLRLFFTKNTEGPKRTGTVKVSMSGAGSTLEQEISVEQLGADPDILFDCSSDPLSFREGTFTCKVVANVEWELEIAEEYNWIKWQETTPRTRSFVTDEVTFAVDANTNKTRTAVLVFKSIGDYTLQRVLKVTQDGVSGAVTIEQDEYIIPYKCRTLVISAPQGENPVDYDAVISESWITQDKKNSTANEVVLNIEDNETVFPRTATVEMLDKVITIFQYGKPDTSIGDDHSTSILAFPGAEGGGRFTSGGRGGEIYRVTTLADYNKNETPIEGSLRYGIEKSNQPRTIIFDVSGIIELKRGLYLNEFPNLSIIGQTAPGDGITLKNYNFTFNLSKDPAIGAGSSLNAIVRFLRCRSGDQFADYGEDAIGGRYFKDAIIDHITAGWSVDETLTFYGVQNFTAQWCIASESMNLSNHAKGAHGYGAMFSGDNASFHHMLLAHHGSRCPRISDLSAPGTQESYDFTGYFDVRNNVYYNWSGRGQGSYGGKYATFNLTNCYYKPGPATGTNNRSYRILSSDPTARAYINGNYVLGNTSVTADNWTEGVWGQFDSSLGTVPEAEKQAMKMADYQPYSKLTNHTAEQAYDRVLEYAGASLRRDVIDQRVVREVKNGTYTYIGSKPEEDGKAKQPGIIDTVSDTEGYIDVKSLKPWPDTDGDGIPDIWEEAYGLDPNDPSDAQKISSSVDPNGRYPNIEVYFHNLVQHIIYYQNQGGIVMEKK
;
A
#
# COMPACT_ATOMS: atom_id res chain seq x y z
N MET A 1 -17.73 64.88 -10.31
CA MET A 1 -18.10 65.63 -11.53
C MET A 1 -18.27 64.62 -12.65
N ARG A 2 -19.52 64.34 -13.04
CA ARG A 2 -20.15 64.79 -14.31
C ARG A 2 -19.64 64.09 -15.59
N TYR A 3 -20.46 63.14 -16.04
CA TYR A 3 -21.02 62.95 -17.40
C TYR A 3 -20.14 63.04 -18.67
N PHE A 4 -20.16 61.93 -19.43
CA PHE A 4 -20.41 61.76 -20.88
C PHE A 4 -19.54 62.48 -21.94
N LEU A 5 -19.04 61.72 -22.93
CA LEU A 5 -19.63 61.55 -24.29
C LEU A 5 -18.57 61.18 -25.36
N PHE A 6 -18.87 60.22 -26.25
CA PHE A 6 -18.69 60.22 -27.73
C PHE A 6 -19.08 58.81 -28.26
N ILE A 7 -20.32 58.58 -28.72
CA ILE A 7 -20.85 58.66 -30.11
C ILE A 7 -20.12 57.75 -31.11
N LEU A 8 -20.84 56.74 -31.65
CA LEU A 8 -21.05 56.62 -33.10
C LEU A 8 -22.33 55.82 -33.45
N LEU A 9 -22.97 56.29 -34.51
CA LEU A 9 -24.37 56.13 -34.88
C LEU A 9 -24.51 55.28 -36.15
N ALA A 10 -25.56 54.45 -36.19
CA ALA A 10 -26.44 54.10 -37.31
C ALA A 10 -25.88 53.57 -38.65
N GLY A 11 -26.43 52.41 -39.03
CA GLY A 11 -26.57 51.96 -40.41
C GLY A 11 -27.64 50.86 -40.52
N LEU A 12 -28.92 51.27 -40.59
CA LEU A 12 -30.06 50.44 -41.00
C LEU A 12 -30.42 50.81 -42.44
N LEU A 13 -30.67 49.82 -43.31
CA LEU A 13 -31.80 49.77 -44.25
C LEU A 13 -31.84 48.44 -45.05
N SER A 14 -32.78 47.58 -44.63
CA SER A 14 -33.78 46.84 -45.43
C SER A 14 -33.39 46.11 -46.74
N ALA A 15 -33.56 44.78 -46.73
CA ALA A 15 -34.21 44.04 -47.83
C ALA A 15 -34.92 42.78 -47.30
N CYS A 16 -36.22 42.67 -47.60
CA CYS A 16 -37.12 41.58 -47.21
C CYS A 16 -37.02 40.35 -48.15
N SER A 17 -37.14 39.14 -47.59
CA SER A 17 -37.82 37.96 -48.18
C SER A 17 -38.04 36.94 -47.04
N SER A 18 -39.24 36.85 -46.47
CA SER A 18 -40.34 35.91 -46.80
C SER A 18 -40.08 34.45 -46.41
N ASP A 19 -40.87 34.03 -45.42
CA ASP A 19 -41.44 32.70 -45.17
C ASP A 19 -40.50 31.54 -44.81
N ASP A 20 -40.49 31.14 -43.53
CA ASP A 20 -41.28 29.98 -43.10
C ASP A 20 -41.22 29.77 -41.58
N GLU A 21 -42.28 29.15 -41.09
CA GLU A 21 -42.66 28.92 -39.70
C GLU A 21 -41.66 28.08 -38.87
N SER A 22 -41.89 28.16 -37.55
CA SER A 22 -41.46 27.24 -36.50
C SER A 22 -40.04 27.40 -35.96
N ASN A 23 -39.91 28.29 -34.97
CA ASN A 23 -39.16 27.97 -33.76
C ASN A 23 -39.62 28.88 -32.62
N ALA A 24 -40.80 28.57 -32.07
CA ALA A 24 -41.03 28.90 -30.67
C ALA A 24 -40.01 28.08 -29.89
N ALA A 25 -38.90 28.70 -29.50
CA ALA A 25 -38.03 28.16 -28.48
C ALA A 25 -38.93 27.90 -27.26
N ALA A 26 -39.26 26.63 -27.00
CA ALA A 26 -40.03 26.23 -25.84
C ALA A 26 -39.29 26.76 -24.62
N THR A 27 -39.79 27.85 -24.05
CA THR A 27 -39.23 28.43 -22.84
C THR A 27 -39.42 27.35 -21.79
N ALA A 28 -38.32 26.80 -21.26
CA ALA A 28 -38.39 25.74 -20.27
C ALA A 28 -39.33 26.17 -19.14
N ALA A 29 -40.28 25.31 -18.78
CA ALA A 29 -41.23 25.60 -17.72
C ALA A 29 -40.44 25.92 -16.44
N LYS A 30 -40.65 27.11 -15.88
CA LYS A 30 -39.96 27.60 -14.69
C LYS A 30 -40.98 28.13 -13.69
N LEU A 31 -40.88 27.68 -12.45
CA LEU A 31 -41.64 28.20 -11.31
C LEU A 31 -40.71 28.30 -10.10
N GLU A 32 -40.47 29.53 -9.63
CA GLU A 32 -39.66 29.85 -8.46
C GLU A 32 -40.40 30.83 -7.57
N VAL A 33 -40.17 30.75 -6.26
CA VAL A 33 -40.68 31.71 -5.28
C VAL A 33 -39.50 32.37 -4.57
N SER A 34 -39.64 33.64 -4.18
CA SER A 34 -38.55 34.39 -3.56
C SER A 34 -38.14 33.88 -2.17
N LYS A 35 -39.00 33.08 -1.52
CA LYS A 35 -38.73 32.36 -0.27
C LYS A 35 -39.58 31.10 -0.19
N ASN A 36 -38.97 29.99 0.22
CA ASN A 36 -39.65 28.72 0.51
C ASN A 36 -40.03 28.59 1.99
N GLU A 37 -39.54 29.49 2.84
CA GLU A 37 -39.91 29.58 4.26
C GLU A 37 -40.14 31.03 4.68
N VAL A 38 -41.14 31.25 5.54
CA VAL A 38 -41.46 32.56 6.12
C VAL A 38 -41.61 32.39 7.62
N LYS A 39 -40.80 33.12 8.41
CA LYS A 39 -40.91 33.15 9.87
C LYS A 39 -41.55 34.47 10.31
N LEU A 40 -42.56 34.41 11.16
CA LEU A 40 -43.42 35.54 11.52
C LEU A 40 -43.50 35.71 13.03
N SER A 41 -43.58 36.97 13.48
CA SER A 41 -43.87 37.29 14.88
C SER A 41 -45.33 36.99 15.21
N ASN A 42 -45.67 37.01 16.50
CA ASN A 42 -47.01 36.65 16.96
C ASN A 42 -48.09 37.69 16.65
N VAL A 43 -47.75 38.83 16.03
CA VAL A 43 -48.71 39.88 15.63
C VAL A 43 -49.34 39.61 14.27
N ASP A 44 -50.49 40.24 13.99
CA ASP A 44 -51.10 40.22 12.68
C ASP A 44 -50.30 41.07 11.69
N GLY A 45 -50.41 40.73 10.40
CA GLY A 45 -49.68 41.44 9.37
C GLY A 45 -49.77 40.79 8.01
N SER A 46 -48.82 41.15 7.16
CA SER A 46 -48.72 40.59 5.82
C SER A 46 -47.28 40.48 5.36
N PHE A 47 -46.98 39.48 4.53
CA PHE A 47 -45.67 39.25 3.94
C PHE A 47 -45.81 39.02 2.43
N THR A 48 -44.94 39.62 1.61
CA THR A 48 -45.02 39.46 0.15
C THR A 48 -43.95 38.48 -0.35
N ILE A 49 -44.38 37.48 -1.11
CA ILE A 49 -43.55 36.53 -1.85
C ILE A 49 -43.60 36.92 -3.32
N ASN A 50 -42.46 37.01 -3.99
CA ASN A 50 -42.44 37.16 -5.45
C ASN A 50 -42.41 35.78 -6.09
N VAL A 51 -43.34 35.52 -7.00
CA VAL A 51 -43.42 34.31 -7.82
C VAL A 51 -42.84 34.66 -9.19
N THR A 52 -41.86 33.88 -9.65
CA THR A 52 -41.32 33.93 -11.00
C THR A 52 -41.82 32.72 -11.76
N ALA A 53 -42.59 32.94 -12.83
CA ALA A 53 -43.23 31.86 -13.56
C ALA A 53 -43.22 32.13 -15.07
N THR A 54 -43.11 31.07 -15.88
CA THR A 54 -43.17 31.17 -17.35
C THR A 54 -44.58 31.02 -17.91
N SER A 55 -45.58 30.75 -17.06
CA SER A 55 -46.98 30.60 -17.45
C SER A 55 -47.92 30.99 -16.31
N ALA A 56 -49.22 30.75 -16.47
CA ALA A 56 -50.22 30.96 -15.44
C ALA A 56 -50.00 29.98 -14.27
N TRP A 57 -50.04 30.50 -13.05
CA TRP A 57 -49.87 29.75 -11.82
C TRP A 57 -51.07 29.95 -10.90
N THR A 58 -51.24 28.99 -10.00
CA THR A 58 -52.25 28.99 -8.94
C THR A 58 -51.55 28.96 -7.58
N ALA A 59 -52.18 29.52 -6.57
CA ALA A 59 -51.70 29.47 -5.20
C ALA A 59 -52.85 29.12 -4.26
N GLU A 60 -52.59 28.27 -3.29
CA GLU A 60 -53.55 27.89 -2.27
C GLU A 60 -52.88 27.73 -0.91
N VAL A 61 -53.62 28.05 0.15
CA VAL A 61 -53.22 27.70 1.53
C VAL A 61 -53.66 26.26 1.75
N THR A 62 -52.72 25.33 1.89
CA THR A 62 -52.99 23.88 1.97
C THR A 62 -53.19 23.39 3.41
N SER A 63 -52.79 24.17 4.41
CA SER A 63 -52.96 23.83 5.83
C SER A 63 -53.13 25.08 6.70
N THR A 64 -54.35 25.40 7.15
CA THR A 64 -54.56 26.28 8.33
C THR A 64 -55.93 26.12 8.98
N ASP A 65 -55.99 26.42 10.28
CA ASP A 65 -57.20 26.73 11.05
C ASP A 65 -57.78 28.13 10.73
N GLY A 66 -57.59 28.65 9.51
CA GLY A 66 -58.13 29.95 9.04
C GLY A 66 -57.31 31.20 9.40
N TRP A 67 -56.11 31.04 9.98
CA TRP A 67 -55.30 32.18 10.42
C TRP A 67 -54.40 32.80 9.33
N LEU A 68 -54.13 32.08 8.24
CA LEU A 68 -53.33 32.51 7.09
C LEU A 68 -54.22 32.58 5.85
N SER A 69 -54.07 33.63 5.07
CA SER A 69 -54.76 33.81 3.78
C SER A 69 -53.83 34.44 2.75
N ILE A 70 -54.21 34.40 1.48
CA ILE A 70 -53.42 34.92 0.35
C ILE A 70 -54.21 35.99 -0.40
N SER A 71 -53.51 36.97 -0.97
CA SER A 71 -54.12 38.10 -1.71
C SER A 71 -54.83 37.68 -2.98
N LYS A 72 -54.38 36.60 -3.62
CA LYS A 72 -54.91 36.06 -4.87
C LYS A 72 -54.60 34.58 -4.95
N ASN A 73 -55.46 33.82 -5.63
CA ASN A 73 -55.33 32.38 -5.83
C ASN A 73 -54.75 32.01 -7.20
N SER A 74 -54.43 33.00 -8.04
CA SER A 74 -53.78 32.80 -9.33
C SER A 74 -53.01 34.04 -9.79
N GLY A 75 -52.12 33.85 -10.76
CA GLY A 75 -51.39 34.89 -11.46
C GLY A 75 -50.88 34.42 -12.82
N GLU A 76 -50.37 35.35 -13.62
CA GLU A 76 -49.80 35.07 -14.94
C GLU A 76 -48.38 35.65 -15.01
N GLY A 77 -47.42 34.84 -15.44
CA GLY A 77 -46.01 35.23 -15.46
C GLY A 77 -45.49 35.58 -14.06
N ASN A 78 -44.51 36.49 -14.00
CA ASN A 78 -43.99 36.97 -12.72
C ASN A 78 -45.05 37.80 -11.97
N GLY A 79 -45.19 37.58 -10.67
CA GLY A 79 -46.16 38.32 -9.86
C GLY A 79 -45.90 38.21 -8.36
N ASP A 80 -46.61 39.03 -7.58
CA ASP A 80 -46.52 39.08 -6.13
C ASP A 80 -47.65 38.28 -5.45
N LEU A 81 -47.31 37.40 -4.52
CA LEU A 81 -48.25 36.69 -3.67
C LEU A 81 -48.12 37.24 -2.25
N ARG A 82 -49.12 38.01 -1.80
CA ARG A 82 -49.11 38.58 -0.45
C ARG A 82 -49.87 37.65 0.50
N LEU A 83 -49.17 37.18 1.52
CA LEU A 83 -49.69 36.40 2.63
C LEU A 83 -50.25 37.37 3.68
N PHE A 84 -51.43 37.10 4.22
CA PHE A 84 -52.01 37.81 5.35
C PHE A 84 -52.20 36.84 6.51
N PHE A 85 -51.82 37.25 7.71
CA PHE A 85 -51.90 36.41 8.89
C PHE A 85 -52.47 37.19 10.06
N THR A 86 -53.30 36.53 10.84
CA THR A 86 -53.86 37.08 12.07
C THR A 86 -52.86 36.98 13.23
N LYS A 87 -53.12 37.71 14.31
CA LYS A 87 -52.35 37.62 15.55
C LYS A 87 -52.48 36.20 16.12
N ASN A 88 -51.39 35.62 16.60
CA ASN A 88 -51.42 34.38 17.36
C ASN A 88 -51.35 34.70 18.86
N THR A 89 -52.49 34.58 19.54
CA THR A 89 -52.59 34.79 21.00
C THR A 89 -52.45 33.50 21.79
N GLU A 90 -52.42 32.35 21.12
CA GLU A 90 -52.27 31.05 21.76
C GLU A 90 -50.84 30.83 22.24
N GLY A 91 -50.65 29.99 23.26
CA GLY A 91 -49.33 29.62 23.79
C GLY A 91 -48.36 29.16 22.70
N PRO A 92 -48.61 28.03 22.02
CA PRO A 92 -47.67 27.48 21.08
C PRO A 92 -47.57 28.28 19.77
N LYS A 93 -46.40 28.18 19.12
CA LYS A 93 -46.24 28.58 17.72
C LYS A 93 -47.13 27.73 16.81
N ARG A 94 -47.54 28.30 15.68
CA ARG A 94 -48.37 27.62 14.67
C ARG A 94 -47.71 27.66 13.31
N THR A 95 -48.02 26.65 12.49
CA THR A 95 -47.48 26.51 11.15
C THR A 95 -48.60 26.49 10.11
N GLY A 96 -48.27 26.83 8.87
CA GLY A 96 -49.17 26.76 7.74
C GLY A 96 -48.37 26.69 6.45
N THR A 97 -48.99 26.15 5.41
CA THR A 97 -48.32 25.94 4.13
C THR A 97 -49.07 26.65 3.01
N VAL A 98 -48.32 27.31 2.13
CA VAL A 98 -48.84 27.88 0.88
C VAL A 98 -48.19 27.14 -0.27
N LYS A 99 -49.01 26.52 -1.11
CA LYS A 99 -48.56 25.81 -2.30
C LYS A 99 -48.78 26.69 -3.52
N VAL A 100 -47.75 26.83 -4.35
CA VAL A 100 -47.82 27.52 -5.64
C VAL A 100 -47.57 26.48 -6.73
N SER A 101 -48.51 26.35 -7.66
CA SER A 101 -48.46 25.34 -8.73
C SER A 101 -48.61 25.97 -10.10
N MET A 102 -47.81 25.53 -11.06
CA MET A 102 -47.88 25.92 -12.47
C MET A 102 -48.00 24.65 -13.33
N SER A 103 -49.04 24.57 -14.15
CA SER A 103 -49.26 23.43 -15.06
C SER A 103 -49.02 23.86 -16.51
N GLY A 104 -48.10 23.18 -17.21
CA GLY A 104 -47.77 23.48 -18.60
C GLY A 104 -47.30 22.25 -19.38
N ALA A 105 -47.77 22.10 -20.62
CA ALA A 105 -47.36 21.12 -21.64
C ALA A 105 -46.93 19.73 -21.09
N GLY A 106 -47.75 19.12 -20.23
CA GLY A 106 -47.55 17.75 -19.74
C GLY A 106 -46.85 17.58 -18.39
N SER A 107 -46.49 18.65 -17.67
CA SER A 107 -45.91 18.58 -16.31
C SER A 107 -46.49 19.66 -15.37
N THR A 108 -46.51 19.38 -14.07
CA THR A 108 -46.87 20.34 -13.01
C THR A 108 -45.64 20.62 -12.18
N LEU A 109 -45.23 21.89 -12.10
CA LEU A 109 -44.20 22.36 -11.19
C LEU A 109 -44.86 22.92 -9.94
N GLU A 110 -44.32 22.60 -8.77
CA GLU A 110 -44.87 22.99 -7.49
C GLU A 110 -43.76 23.57 -6.61
N GLN A 111 -44.08 24.66 -5.92
CA GLN A 111 -43.25 25.24 -4.87
C GLN A 111 -44.07 25.27 -3.59
N GLU A 112 -43.46 24.83 -2.50
CA GLU A 112 -44.07 24.84 -1.18
C GLU A 112 -43.43 25.93 -0.32
N ILE A 113 -44.27 26.78 0.28
CA ILE A 113 -43.85 27.85 1.18
C ILE A 113 -44.34 27.49 2.58
N SER A 114 -43.41 27.14 3.46
CA SER A 114 -43.70 26.88 4.87
C SER A 114 -43.75 28.20 5.65
N VAL A 115 -44.82 28.45 6.38
CA VAL A 115 -45.02 29.65 7.19
C VAL A 115 -45.09 29.25 8.66
N GLU A 116 -44.17 29.75 9.48
CA GLU A 116 -44.20 29.58 10.93
C GLU A 116 -44.47 30.92 11.61
N GLN A 117 -45.43 30.96 12.52
CA GLN A 117 -45.76 32.14 13.30
C GLN A 117 -45.61 31.85 14.79
N LEU A 118 -44.86 32.70 15.50
CA LEU A 118 -44.72 32.65 16.95
C LEU A 118 -46.08 32.73 17.67
N GLY A 119 -46.17 32.11 18.85
CA GLY A 119 -47.30 32.25 19.78
C GLY A 119 -47.00 33.22 20.92
N ALA A 120 -47.73 33.06 22.03
CA ALA A 120 -47.47 33.78 23.28
C ALA A 120 -46.34 33.15 24.10
N ASP A 121 -46.05 31.85 23.91
CA ASP A 121 -44.94 31.17 24.58
C ASP A 121 -43.60 31.70 24.07
N PRO A 122 -42.60 31.94 24.95
CA PRO A 122 -41.29 32.44 24.52
C PRO A 122 -40.61 31.47 23.54
N ASP A 123 -40.30 31.96 22.33
CA ASP A 123 -39.58 31.21 21.30
C ASP A 123 -38.76 32.15 20.37
N ILE A 124 -37.82 31.57 19.62
CA ILE A 124 -36.94 32.25 18.66
C ILE A 124 -36.95 31.46 17.34
N LEU A 125 -37.16 32.14 16.21
CA LEU A 125 -37.10 31.58 14.86
C LEU A 125 -36.01 32.29 14.04
N PHE A 126 -35.42 31.56 13.08
CA PHE A 126 -34.40 32.08 12.16
C PHE A 126 -34.94 32.14 10.73
N ASP A 127 -34.83 33.30 10.09
CA ASP A 127 -35.14 33.52 8.68
C ASP A 127 -33.85 33.90 7.92
N CYS A 128 -33.15 32.87 7.44
CA CYS A 128 -31.91 32.94 6.66
C CYS A 128 -31.79 31.72 5.71
N SER A 129 -30.90 31.78 4.72
CA SER A 129 -30.69 30.67 3.77
C SER A 129 -30.09 29.43 4.45
N SER A 130 -30.48 28.24 3.97
CA SER A 130 -29.87 26.96 4.34
C SER A 130 -28.64 26.60 3.49
N ASP A 131 -28.37 27.34 2.41
CA ASP A 131 -27.24 27.07 1.53
C ASP A 131 -25.91 27.39 2.23
N PRO A 132 -24.84 26.60 1.99
CA PRO A 132 -23.52 26.93 2.48
C PRO A 132 -23.07 28.32 2.02
N LEU A 133 -22.38 29.04 2.91
CA LEU A 133 -21.71 30.28 2.58
C LEU A 133 -20.54 30.02 1.64
N SER A 134 -20.23 31.00 0.78
CA SER A 134 -19.05 30.97 -0.07
C SER A 134 -17.77 30.82 0.76
N PHE A 135 -16.78 30.09 0.24
CA PHE A 135 -15.44 29.99 0.82
C PHE A 135 -14.71 31.35 0.94
N ARG A 136 -15.18 32.38 0.23
CA ARG A 136 -14.58 33.72 0.30
C ARG A 136 -14.96 34.43 1.61
N GLU A 137 -14.13 35.39 2.01
CA GLU A 137 -14.51 36.33 3.07
C GLU A 137 -15.78 37.10 2.68
N GLY A 138 -16.63 37.40 3.66
CA GLY A 138 -17.89 38.05 3.39
C GLY A 138 -18.72 38.33 4.63
N THR A 139 -20.02 38.57 4.40
CA THR A 139 -20.99 38.77 5.47
C THR A 139 -22.16 37.81 5.31
N PHE A 140 -22.71 37.36 6.44
CA PHE A 140 -23.90 36.54 6.53
C PHE A 140 -24.94 37.28 7.37
N THR A 141 -26.15 37.46 6.86
CA THR A 141 -27.24 38.14 7.60
C THR A 141 -28.37 37.16 7.87
N CYS A 142 -28.81 37.10 9.12
CA CYS A 142 -29.92 36.29 9.58
C CYS A 142 -30.97 37.16 10.27
N LYS A 143 -32.25 36.99 9.91
CA LYS A 143 -33.35 37.62 10.63
C LYS A 143 -33.77 36.74 11.80
N VAL A 144 -33.67 37.26 13.01
CA VAL A 144 -34.07 36.60 14.24
C VAL A 144 -35.45 37.11 14.64
N VAL A 145 -36.45 36.24 14.57
CA VAL A 145 -37.82 36.55 14.95
C VAL A 145 -38.05 36.01 16.35
N ALA A 146 -38.21 36.89 17.34
CA ALA A 146 -38.35 36.50 18.75
C ALA A 146 -39.46 37.29 19.46
N ASN A 147 -40.13 36.65 20.41
CA ASN A 147 -41.05 37.29 21.36
C ASN A 147 -40.46 37.37 22.79
N VAL A 148 -39.16 37.10 22.91
CA VAL A 148 -38.37 37.15 24.15
C VAL A 148 -37.05 37.89 23.89
N GLU A 149 -36.50 38.52 24.91
CA GLU A 149 -35.13 39.04 24.83
C GLU A 149 -34.13 37.88 24.78
N TRP A 150 -33.10 38.04 23.96
CA TRP A 150 -32.11 36.99 23.73
C TRP A 150 -30.69 37.53 23.73
N GLU A 151 -29.74 36.64 24.03
CA GLU A 151 -28.30 36.82 23.84
C GLU A 151 -27.74 35.75 22.91
N LEU A 152 -26.62 36.07 22.25
CA LEU A 152 -25.93 35.19 21.33
C LEU A 152 -24.61 34.76 21.94
N GLU A 153 -24.36 33.46 21.92
CA GLU A 153 -23.11 32.84 22.29
C GLU A 153 -22.52 32.11 21.07
N ILE A 154 -21.27 32.44 20.76
CA ILE A 154 -20.46 31.77 19.75
C ILE A 154 -19.25 31.20 20.48
N ALA A 155 -19.06 29.88 20.44
CA ALA A 155 -17.92 29.23 21.08
C ALA A 155 -16.59 29.71 20.45
N GLU A 156 -15.51 29.77 21.24
CA GLU A 156 -14.20 30.26 20.79
C GLU A 156 -13.62 29.47 19.59
N GLU A 157 -14.00 28.20 19.44
CA GLU A 157 -13.64 27.35 18.30
C GLU A 157 -14.22 27.82 16.95
N TYR A 158 -15.28 28.64 16.96
CA TYR A 158 -15.88 29.23 15.76
C TYR A 158 -15.40 30.67 15.51
N ASN A 159 -14.13 30.94 15.78
CA ASN A 159 -13.52 32.27 15.63
C ASN A 159 -13.55 32.85 14.20
N TRP A 160 -13.96 32.08 13.19
CA TRP A 160 -14.08 32.49 11.80
C TRP A 160 -15.42 33.19 11.47
N ILE A 161 -16.41 33.10 12.36
CA ILE A 161 -17.68 33.82 12.24
C ILE A 161 -17.90 34.71 13.46
N LYS A 162 -18.07 36.01 13.22
CA LYS A 162 -18.14 37.02 14.29
C LYS A 162 -19.37 37.88 14.11
N TRP A 163 -20.14 38.06 15.18
CA TRP A 163 -21.27 38.98 15.16
C TRP A 163 -20.80 40.44 15.01
N GLN A 164 -21.31 41.16 14.02
CA GLN A 164 -21.08 42.60 13.84
C GLN A 164 -22.15 43.38 14.59
N GLU A 165 -21.81 43.95 15.75
CA GLU A 165 -22.73 44.83 16.48
C GLU A 165 -23.04 46.09 15.68
N THR A 166 -24.31 46.27 15.31
CA THR A 166 -24.81 47.50 14.70
C THR A 166 -26.03 48.02 15.48
N THR A 167 -25.76 48.70 16.61
CA THR A 167 -26.71 49.55 17.38
C THR A 167 -27.77 48.81 18.27
N PRO A 168 -28.27 49.45 19.36
CA PRO A 168 -28.73 48.77 20.57
C PRO A 168 -30.15 48.19 20.47
N ARG A 169 -30.32 47.05 21.17
CA ARG A 169 -31.57 46.29 21.32
C ARG A 169 -32.76 47.19 21.63
N THR A 170 -33.75 47.19 20.75
CA THR A 170 -35.08 47.71 21.08
C THR A 170 -35.89 46.60 21.73
N ARG A 171 -36.65 46.98 22.78
CA ARG A 171 -37.44 46.10 23.66
C ARG A 171 -38.24 45.06 22.86
N SER A 172 -38.38 43.87 23.47
CA SER A 172 -39.17 42.70 23.03
C SER A 172 -40.30 43.01 22.02
N PHE A 173 -40.54 42.08 21.08
CA PHE A 173 -41.58 42.06 20.03
C PHE A 173 -41.18 42.59 18.62
N VAL A 174 -39.92 42.47 18.20
CA VAL A 174 -39.46 42.90 16.86
C VAL A 174 -38.60 41.81 16.19
N THR A 175 -38.64 41.72 14.85
CA THR A 175 -37.67 40.94 14.06
C THR A 175 -36.35 41.69 14.00
N ASP A 176 -35.29 41.10 14.55
CA ASP A 176 -33.94 41.67 14.54
C ASP A 176 -33.17 41.17 13.30
N GLU A 177 -32.43 42.05 12.62
CA GLU A 177 -31.53 41.66 11.54
C GLU A 177 -30.09 41.58 12.10
N VAL A 178 -29.54 40.36 12.14
CA VAL A 178 -28.26 40.05 12.76
C VAL A 178 -27.24 39.74 11.66
N THR A 179 -26.17 40.53 11.58
CA THR A 179 -25.12 40.38 10.57
C THR A 179 -23.83 39.86 11.17
N PHE A 180 -23.22 38.88 10.52
CA PHE A 180 -21.98 38.24 10.90
C PHE A 180 -20.89 38.52 9.86
N ALA A 181 -19.70 38.87 10.32
CA ALA A 181 -18.48 38.80 9.53
C ALA A 181 -18.06 37.33 9.41
N VAL A 182 -17.70 36.90 8.20
CA VAL A 182 -17.29 35.53 7.91
C VAL A 182 -15.93 35.59 7.24
N ASP A 183 -14.92 35.01 7.88
CA ASP A 183 -13.57 34.93 7.34
C ASP A 183 -13.51 33.95 6.15
N ALA A 184 -12.54 34.10 5.26
CA ALA A 184 -12.33 33.15 4.16
C ALA A 184 -12.02 31.73 4.70
N ASN A 185 -12.42 30.70 3.95
CA ASN A 185 -12.13 29.30 4.22
C ASN A 185 -11.24 28.72 3.11
N THR A 186 -9.94 28.62 3.39
CA THR A 186 -8.95 28.02 2.48
C THR A 186 -8.83 26.51 2.61
N ASN A 187 -9.64 25.88 3.46
CA ASN A 187 -9.53 24.46 3.82
C ASN A 187 -10.78 23.68 3.38
N LYS A 188 -11.08 22.55 4.02
CA LYS A 188 -12.33 21.80 3.82
C LYS A 188 -13.55 22.57 4.35
N THR A 189 -14.75 22.19 3.92
CA THR A 189 -16.02 22.73 4.42
C THR A 189 -16.07 22.70 5.95
N ARG A 190 -16.55 23.79 6.55
CA ARG A 190 -16.63 23.96 8.01
C ARG A 190 -18.03 24.41 8.44
N THR A 191 -18.42 24.10 9.67
CA THR A 191 -19.73 24.47 10.24
C THR A 191 -19.57 25.06 11.63
N ALA A 192 -20.26 26.17 11.88
CA ALA A 192 -20.35 26.83 13.18
C ALA A 192 -21.75 26.63 13.78
N VAL A 193 -21.79 26.61 15.11
CA VAL A 193 -23.00 26.47 15.90
C VAL A 193 -23.22 27.77 16.67
N LEU A 194 -24.22 28.55 16.27
CA LEU A 194 -24.57 29.82 16.90
C LEU A 194 -25.72 29.60 17.88
N VAL A 195 -25.50 29.90 19.17
CA VAL A 195 -26.46 29.59 20.23
C VAL A 195 -27.16 30.87 20.70
N PHE A 196 -28.48 30.91 20.52
CA PHE A 196 -29.33 32.01 20.98
C PHE A 196 -30.04 31.58 22.27
N LYS A 197 -29.85 32.31 23.36
CA LYS A 197 -30.41 32.04 24.70
C LYS A 197 -31.35 33.15 25.11
N SER A 198 -32.47 32.83 25.76
CA SER A 198 -33.33 33.85 26.36
C SER A 198 -32.69 34.49 27.59
N ILE A 199 -33.04 35.76 27.83
CA ILE A 199 -32.61 36.53 29.01
C ILE A 199 -33.76 36.60 30.02
N GLY A 200 -33.47 36.31 31.28
CA GLY A 200 -34.42 36.35 32.40
C GLY A 200 -34.76 34.97 32.98
N ASP A 201 -35.86 34.88 33.72
CA ASP A 201 -36.23 33.68 34.49
C ASP A 201 -36.68 32.49 33.63
N TYR A 202 -37.00 32.72 32.35
CA TYR A 202 -37.37 31.68 31.41
C TYR A 202 -36.15 31.19 30.64
N THR A 203 -35.88 29.88 30.66
CA THR A 203 -34.73 29.27 29.99
C THR A 203 -35.12 28.65 28.64
N LEU A 204 -34.76 29.32 27.56
CA LEU A 204 -34.94 28.88 26.17
C LEU A 204 -33.58 28.93 25.45
N GLN A 205 -33.30 27.90 24.64
CA GLN A 205 -32.14 27.87 23.76
C GLN A 205 -32.55 27.44 22.34
N ARG A 206 -32.03 28.16 21.33
CA ARG A 206 -32.15 27.82 19.91
C ARG A 206 -30.77 27.86 19.25
N VAL A 207 -30.59 26.98 18.26
CA VAL A 207 -29.30 26.78 17.60
C VAL A 207 -29.45 27.04 16.10
N LEU A 208 -28.60 27.90 15.56
CA LEU A 208 -28.44 28.11 14.13
C LEU A 208 -27.10 27.47 13.69
N LYS A 209 -27.15 26.52 12.75
CA LYS A 209 -25.95 25.95 12.13
C LYS A 209 -25.63 26.75 10.88
N VAL A 210 -24.41 27.27 10.79
CA VAL A 210 -23.92 28.02 9.62
C VAL A 210 -22.77 27.24 9.00
N THR A 211 -22.91 26.82 7.75
CA THR A 211 -21.87 26.08 7.01
C THR A 211 -21.21 27.01 6.00
N GLN A 212 -19.89 26.88 5.83
CA GLN A 212 -19.11 27.59 4.81
C GLN A 212 -18.32 26.57 3.98
N ASP A 213 -18.40 26.69 2.65
CA ASP A 213 -17.65 25.86 1.71
C ASP A 213 -16.13 26.04 1.85
N GLY A 214 -15.38 25.04 1.40
CA GLY A 214 -13.92 25.04 1.33
C GLY A 214 -13.37 25.37 -0.07
N VAL A 215 -12.05 25.50 -0.20
CA VAL A 215 -11.41 25.60 -1.53
C VAL A 215 -11.52 24.24 -2.24
N SER A 216 -12.16 24.22 -3.42
CA SER A 216 -12.45 23.00 -4.20
C SER A 216 -11.58 22.85 -5.45
N GLY A 217 -10.32 23.29 -5.39
CA GLY A 217 -9.37 23.05 -6.48
C GLY A 217 -8.88 21.61 -6.48
N ALA A 218 -8.53 21.09 -7.66
CA ALA A 218 -7.90 19.78 -7.80
C ALA A 218 -6.68 19.90 -8.72
N VAL A 219 -5.64 19.13 -8.43
CA VAL A 219 -4.43 19.05 -9.26
C VAL A 219 -4.29 17.65 -9.86
N THR A 220 -3.75 17.58 -11.06
CA THR A 220 -3.30 16.31 -11.65
C THR A 220 -1.82 16.16 -11.36
N ILE A 221 -1.39 14.98 -10.89
CA ILE A 221 0.03 14.69 -10.61
C ILE A 221 0.46 13.48 -11.45
N GLU A 222 1.73 13.45 -11.86
CA GLU A 222 2.29 12.30 -12.59
C GLU A 222 2.44 11.08 -11.68
N GLN A 223 2.85 11.31 -10.44
CA GLN A 223 3.04 10.30 -9.43
C GLN A 223 2.86 10.89 -8.02
N ASP A 224 2.41 10.07 -7.10
CA ASP A 224 2.16 10.36 -5.68
C ASP A 224 3.35 10.03 -4.78
N GLU A 225 4.47 9.61 -5.36
CA GLU A 225 5.72 9.31 -4.64
C GLU A 225 6.93 9.69 -5.49
N TYR A 226 7.92 10.32 -4.85
CA TYR A 226 9.23 10.61 -5.43
C TYR A 226 10.33 10.07 -4.52
N ILE A 227 11.22 9.26 -5.10
CA ILE A 227 12.37 8.67 -4.41
C ILE A 227 13.61 9.37 -4.91
N ILE A 228 14.35 10.06 -4.04
CA ILE A 228 15.49 10.89 -4.43
C ILE A 228 16.76 10.46 -3.67
N PRO A 229 17.96 10.68 -4.24
CA PRO A 229 19.22 10.42 -3.55
C PRO A 229 19.39 11.39 -2.38
N TYR A 230 20.47 11.21 -1.60
CA TYR A 230 20.78 12.07 -0.45
C TYR A 230 20.86 13.55 -0.79
N LYS A 231 21.12 13.90 -2.05
CA LYS A 231 21.24 15.27 -2.52
C LYS A 231 20.41 15.46 -3.78
N CYS A 232 19.38 16.28 -3.70
CA CYS A 232 18.50 16.63 -4.81
C CYS A 232 18.03 18.07 -4.58
N ARG A 233 18.88 19.05 -4.90
CA ARG A 233 18.68 20.45 -4.48
C ARG A 233 17.30 21.02 -4.83
N THR A 234 16.77 20.61 -5.99
CA THR A 234 15.51 21.09 -6.50
C THR A 234 14.71 19.92 -7.06
N LEU A 235 13.47 19.77 -6.60
CA LEU A 235 12.50 18.83 -7.15
C LEU A 235 11.33 19.61 -7.75
N VAL A 236 10.99 19.33 -9.00
CA VAL A 236 9.85 19.95 -9.69
C VAL A 236 8.73 18.93 -9.79
N ILE A 237 7.57 19.28 -9.25
CA ILE A 237 6.37 18.45 -9.30
C ILE A 237 5.36 19.11 -10.24
N SER A 238 5.03 18.41 -11.32
CA SER A 238 3.93 18.80 -12.22
C SER A 238 2.59 18.62 -11.49
N ALA A 239 1.84 19.72 -11.39
CA ALA A 239 0.57 19.83 -10.70
C ALA A 239 -0.43 20.73 -11.46
N PRO A 240 -0.73 20.49 -12.76
CA PRO A 240 -1.70 21.28 -13.51
C PRO A 240 -3.10 21.21 -12.91
N GLN A 241 -3.80 22.34 -12.95
CA GLN A 241 -5.16 22.50 -12.45
C GLN A 241 -6.22 22.45 -13.58
N GLY A 242 -7.44 22.05 -13.21
CA GLY A 242 -8.58 21.97 -14.14
C GLY A 242 -9.25 23.32 -14.46
N GLU A 243 -10.51 23.29 -14.90
CA GLU A 243 -11.25 24.46 -15.43
C GLU A 243 -11.43 25.64 -14.44
N ASN A 244 -11.08 25.48 -13.16
CA ASN A 244 -11.16 26.53 -12.15
C ASN A 244 -9.88 26.52 -11.27
N PRO A 245 -8.75 27.05 -11.77
CA PRO A 245 -7.52 27.08 -11.00
C PRO A 245 -7.66 27.99 -9.78
N VAL A 246 -7.12 27.52 -8.65
CA VAL A 246 -7.04 28.26 -7.40
C VAL A 246 -5.57 28.45 -7.03
N ASP A 247 -5.26 29.58 -6.43
CA ASP A 247 -3.94 29.76 -5.83
C ASP A 247 -3.86 28.93 -4.55
N TYR A 248 -2.79 28.15 -4.41
CA TYR A 248 -2.50 27.37 -3.22
C TYR A 248 -0.99 27.33 -2.96
N ASP A 249 -0.63 27.19 -1.69
CA ASP A 249 0.72 26.81 -1.28
C ASP A 249 0.72 25.33 -0.91
N ALA A 250 1.83 24.64 -1.17
CA ALA A 250 1.98 23.26 -0.72
C ALA A 250 2.13 23.19 0.81
N VAL A 251 1.43 22.26 1.45
CA VAL A 251 1.58 21.99 2.88
C VAL A 251 2.61 20.88 3.04
N ILE A 252 3.72 21.19 3.68
CA ILE A 252 4.90 20.31 3.77
C ILE A 252 5.05 19.84 5.22
N SER A 253 5.17 18.53 5.43
CA SER A 253 5.21 17.95 6.78
C SER A 253 6.54 18.17 7.51
N GLU A 254 7.64 18.38 6.79
CA GLU A 254 8.99 18.43 7.34
C GLU A 254 9.76 19.69 6.91
N SER A 255 10.59 20.24 7.80
CA SER A 255 11.30 21.51 7.56
C SER A 255 12.46 21.43 6.56
N TRP A 256 12.94 20.22 6.24
CA TRP A 256 14.04 20.01 5.27
C TRP A 256 13.57 20.12 3.81
N ILE A 257 12.28 20.33 3.59
CA ILE A 257 11.69 20.69 2.30
C ILE A 257 11.06 22.09 2.44
N THR A 258 11.30 22.96 1.47
CA THR A 258 10.59 24.24 1.36
C THR A 258 10.10 24.47 -0.06
N GLN A 259 8.95 25.13 -0.22
CA GLN A 259 8.48 25.52 -1.55
C GLN A 259 9.23 26.76 -2.04
N ASP A 260 9.84 26.67 -3.23
CA ASP A 260 10.33 27.83 -3.97
C ASP A 260 9.17 28.51 -4.68
N LYS A 261 8.51 29.44 -3.99
CA LYS A 261 7.36 30.19 -4.52
C LYS A 261 7.70 31.04 -5.74
N LYS A 262 8.98 31.42 -5.91
CA LYS A 262 9.39 32.28 -7.02
C LYS A 262 9.46 31.51 -8.33
N ASN A 263 9.92 30.26 -8.27
CA ASN A 263 10.07 29.39 -9.43
C ASN A 263 8.86 28.45 -9.61
N SER A 264 7.98 28.32 -8.61
CA SER A 264 6.68 27.65 -8.76
C SER A 264 5.76 28.41 -9.71
N THR A 265 4.93 27.68 -10.45
CA THR A 265 3.91 28.20 -11.37
C THR A 265 2.54 27.66 -11.01
N ALA A 266 1.48 28.09 -11.72
CA ALA A 266 0.13 27.54 -11.52
C ALA A 266 0.02 26.02 -11.80
N ASN A 267 0.98 25.46 -12.54
CA ASN A 267 1.01 24.05 -12.96
C ASN A 267 2.21 23.28 -12.40
N GLU A 268 3.13 23.92 -11.67
CA GLU A 268 4.35 23.28 -11.18
C GLU A 268 4.69 23.79 -9.78
N VAL A 269 4.92 22.86 -8.86
CA VAL A 269 5.44 23.16 -7.53
C VAL A 269 6.92 22.84 -7.50
N VAL A 270 7.74 23.87 -7.27
CA VAL A 270 9.19 23.72 -7.15
C VAL A 270 9.55 23.64 -5.67
N LEU A 271 10.24 22.57 -5.28
CA LEU A 271 10.67 22.32 -3.91
C LEU A 271 12.19 22.43 -3.81
N ASN A 272 12.68 23.15 -2.79
CA ASN A 272 14.05 23.08 -2.35
C ASN A 272 14.18 21.96 -1.32
N ILE A 273 15.12 21.05 -1.53
CA ILE A 273 15.38 19.93 -0.64
C ILE A 273 16.76 20.09 -0.02
N GLU A 274 16.83 20.02 1.31
CA GLU A 274 18.11 19.96 2.01
C GLU A 274 18.79 18.59 1.78
N ASP A 275 20.12 18.57 1.84
CA ASP A 275 20.88 17.33 1.72
C ASP A 275 20.62 16.43 2.96
N ASN A 276 20.45 15.13 2.75
CA ASN A 276 20.43 14.12 3.81
C ASN A 276 21.83 13.61 4.07
N GLU A 277 22.56 14.30 4.93
CA GLU A 277 23.94 13.96 5.28
C GLU A 277 24.07 12.69 6.16
N THR A 278 22.96 12.07 6.56
CA THR A 278 22.95 10.81 7.32
C THR A 278 23.01 9.59 6.38
N VAL A 279 23.23 8.40 6.95
CA VAL A 279 23.20 7.14 6.19
C VAL A 279 21.80 6.54 6.06
N PHE A 280 20.80 7.05 6.80
CA PHE A 280 19.46 6.47 6.79
C PHE A 280 18.49 7.35 6.00
N PRO A 281 17.49 6.74 5.35
CA PRO A 281 16.50 7.50 4.61
C PRO A 281 15.60 8.32 5.54
N ARG A 282 15.00 9.37 4.99
CA ARG A 282 13.95 10.17 5.64
C ARG A 282 12.78 10.38 4.68
N THR A 283 11.60 10.66 5.24
CA THR A 283 10.37 10.82 4.46
C THR A 283 9.63 12.08 4.87
N ALA A 284 9.01 12.75 3.91
CA ALA A 284 8.10 13.87 4.13
C ALA A 284 6.87 13.72 3.23
N THR A 285 5.77 14.37 3.60
CA THR A 285 4.62 14.54 2.74
C THR A 285 4.50 15.97 2.25
N VAL A 286 4.03 16.12 1.02
CA VAL A 286 3.70 17.39 0.38
C VAL A 286 2.25 17.31 -0.05
N GLU A 287 1.38 18.05 0.63
CA GLU A 287 -0.03 18.14 0.29
C GLU A 287 -0.26 19.31 -0.67
N MET A 288 -0.96 19.04 -1.76
CA MET A 288 -1.31 20.00 -2.80
C MET A 288 -2.79 19.82 -3.13
N LEU A 289 -3.64 20.69 -2.60
CA LEU A 289 -5.09 20.60 -2.74
C LEU A 289 -5.65 19.22 -2.35
N ASP A 290 -6.06 18.40 -3.32
CA ASP A 290 -6.64 17.07 -3.13
C ASP A 290 -5.61 15.93 -3.16
N LYS A 291 -4.33 16.24 -3.37
CA LYS A 291 -3.25 15.25 -3.47
C LYS A 291 -2.32 15.31 -2.27
N VAL A 292 -1.81 14.14 -1.90
CA VAL A 292 -0.71 13.97 -0.94
C VAL A 292 0.40 13.21 -1.66
N ILE A 293 1.58 13.82 -1.72
CA ILE A 293 2.77 13.23 -2.34
C ILE A 293 3.76 12.84 -1.24
N THR A 294 4.33 11.65 -1.36
CA THR A 294 5.40 11.19 -0.48
C THR A 294 6.76 11.47 -1.11
N ILE A 295 7.65 12.16 -0.38
CA ILE A 295 9.04 12.36 -0.78
C ILE A 295 9.91 11.48 0.11
N PHE A 296 10.55 10.47 -0.48
CA PHE A 296 11.50 9.60 0.19
C PHE A 296 12.93 9.99 -0.25
N GLN A 297 13.78 10.35 0.70
CA GLN A 297 15.16 10.75 0.43
C GLN A 297 16.14 9.75 1.05
N TYR A 298 16.95 9.09 0.22
CA TYR A 298 18.00 8.19 0.70
C TYR A 298 19.06 8.93 1.53
N GLY A 299 19.81 8.19 2.34
CA GLY A 299 21.02 8.69 2.97
C GLY A 299 22.25 8.51 2.07
N LYS A 300 23.40 9.01 2.51
CA LYS A 300 24.69 8.74 1.86
C LYS A 300 25.01 7.23 1.84
N PRO A 301 25.56 6.69 0.75
CA PRO A 301 25.92 5.30 0.63
C PRO A 301 27.00 4.96 1.66
N ASP A 302 26.82 3.83 2.33
CA ASP A 302 27.81 3.30 3.28
C ASP A 302 27.91 1.79 3.12
N THR A 303 28.93 1.35 2.37
CA THR A 303 29.25 -0.06 2.14
C THR A 303 29.75 -0.76 3.40
N SER A 304 30.20 -0.03 4.43
CA SER A 304 30.59 -0.65 5.71
C SER A 304 29.40 -1.27 6.44
N ILE A 305 28.18 -0.85 6.09
CA ILE A 305 26.94 -1.49 6.54
C ILE A 305 26.80 -2.83 5.80
N GLY A 306 27.18 -3.90 6.48
CA GLY A 306 27.00 -5.28 6.03
C GLY A 306 28.19 -5.87 5.28
N ASP A 307 29.22 -5.08 4.93
CA ASP A 307 30.45 -5.64 4.37
C ASP A 307 31.43 -6.13 5.46
N ASP A 308 32.32 -7.04 5.07
CA ASP A 308 33.38 -7.60 5.88
C ASP A 308 34.74 -7.34 5.20
N HIS A 309 35.42 -6.27 5.63
CA HIS A 309 36.67 -5.82 5.01
C HIS A 309 37.86 -6.76 5.30
N SER A 310 37.68 -7.78 6.17
CA SER A 310 38.72 -8.74 6.53
C SER A 310 38.83 -9.92 5.56
N THR A 311 37.94 -10.01 4.56
CA THR A 311 37.84 -11.14 3.65
C THR A 311 37.78 -10.69 2.18
N SER A 312 37.64 -11.63 1.24
CA SER A 312 37.33 -11.33 -0.17
C SER A 312 36.02 -10.56 -0.31
N ILE A 313 35.84 -9.86 -1.44
CA ILE A 313 34.62 -9.08 -1.68
C ILE A 313 33.39 -9.97 -1.57
N LEU A 314 32.37 -9.49 -0.86
CA LEU A 314 31.11 -10.22 -0.73
C LEU A 314 30.27 -10.10 -2.01
N ALA A 315 29.28 -10.97 -2.16
CA ALA A 315 28.29 -10.89 -3.23
C ALA A 315 27.63 -9.51 -3.28
N PHE A 316 27.35 -8.96 -2.10
CA PHE A 316 26.92 -7.59 -1.85
C PHE A 316 27.13 -7.32 -0.35
N PRO A 317 27.21 -6.06 0.12
CA PRO A 317 27.19 -5.77 1.55
C PRO A 317 25.91 -6.33 2.19
N GLY A 318 26.06 -7.18 3.21
CA GLY A 318 24.97 -7.92 3.85
C GLY A 318 24.79 -9.36 3.35
N ALA A 319 25.63 -9.85 2.43
CA ALA A 319 25.65 -11.25 2.04
C ALA A 319 26.31 -12.13 3.11
N GLU A 320 25.58 -13.13 3.57
CA GLU A 320 25.98 -14.03 4.65
C GLU A 320 25.92 -15.50 4.21
N GLY A 321 26.47 -16.39 5.03
CA GLY A 321 26.38 -17.84 4.81
C GLY A 321 27.22 -18.34 3.63
N GLY A 322 26.91 -19.56 3.18
CA GLY A 322 27.72 -20.32 2.22
C GLY A 322 27.88 -19.68 0.83
N GLY A 323 26.88 -18.91 0.39
CA GLY A 323 26.87 -18.20 -0.90
C GLY A 323 27.44 -16.78 -0.84
N ARG A 324 27.97 -16.33 0.30
CA ARG A 324 28.36 -14.91 0.49
C ARG A 324 29.46 -14.38 -0.42
N PHE A 325 30.18 -15.25 -1.12
CA PHE A 325 31.26 -14.88 -2.05
C PHE A 325 30.89 -15.07 -3.54
N THR A 326 29.65 -15.44 -3.84
CA THR A 326 29.13 -15.45 -5.21
C THR A 326 29.30 -14.08 -5.84
N SER A 327 30.00 -13.96 -6.96
CA SER A 327 30.25 -12.65 -7.59
C SER A 327 29.13 -12.20 -8.52
N GLY A 328 28.24 -13.11 -8.91
CA GLY A 328 27.14 -12.80 -9.83
C GLY A 328 27.66 -12.22 -11.15
N GLY A 329 26.93 -11.24 -11.69
CA GLY A 329 27.25 -10.50 -12.91
C GLY A 329 28.24 -9.34 -12.76
N ARG A 330 28.94 -9.20 -11.62
CA ARG A 330 29.88 -8.09 -11.35
C ARG A 330 30.89 -7.90 -12.49
N GLY A 331 31.06 -6.65 -12.94
CA GLY A 331 31.96 -6.30 -14.04
C GLY A 331 31.50 -6.76 -15.43
N GLY A 332 30.30 -7.35 -15.51
CA GLY A 332 29.64 -7.75 -16.74
C GLY A 332 28.80 -6.64 -17.37
N GLU A 333 27.99 -7.01 -18.35
CA GLU A 333 27.04 -6.08 -18.96
C GLU A 333 25.89 -5.73 -18.02
N ILE A 334 25.32 -4.54 -18.17
CA ILE A 334 24.07 -4.15 -17.53
C ILE A 334 22.93 -4.40 -18.52
N TYR A 335 22.04 -5.33 -18.17
CA TYR A 335 20.88 -5.66 -18.98
C TYR A 335 19.62 -5.05 -18.37
N ARG A 336 18.96 -4.17 -19.12
CA ARG A 336 17.77 -3.45 -18.65
C ARG A 336 16.50 -4.17 -19.08
N VAL A 337 15.66 -4.52 -18.10
CA VAL A 337 14.29 -4.98 -18.36
C VAL A 337 13.40 -3.75 -18.54
N THR A 338 12.92 -3.55 -19.76
CA THR A 338 12.10 -2.39 -20.18
C THR A 338 10.66 -2.79 -20.53
N THR A 339 10.33 -4.08 -20.45
CA THR A 339 8.97 -4.59 -20.70
C THR A 339 8.62 -5.75 -19.77
N LEU A 340 7.35 -5.84 -19.40
CA LEU A 340 6.78 -6.94 -18.62
C LEU A 340 6.41 -8.15 -19.49
N ALA A 341 6.54 -8.04 -20.81
CA ALA A 341 6.19 -9.10 -21.75
C ALA A 341 7.13 -10.31 -21.61
N ASP A 342 6.57 -11.51 -21.77
CA ASP A 342 7.32 -12.77 -21.87
C ASP A 342 7.03 -13.50 -23.19
N TYR A 343 7.89 -14.46 -23.56
CA TYR A 343 7.78 -15.22 -24.82
C TYR A 343 7.92 -16.74 -24.64
N ASN A 344 7.18 -17.48 -25.47
CA ASN A 344 7.25 -18.93 -25.58
C ASN A 344 8.47 -19.40 -26.40
N LYS A 345 8.85 -20.68 -26.27
CA LYS A 345 10.03 -21.26 -26.95
C LYS A 345 10.03 -21.07 -28.48
N ASN A 346 8.86 -21.05 -29.10
CA ASN A 346 8.68 -20.94 -30.56
C ASN A 346 8.25 -19.54 -31.01
N GLU A 347 8.21 -18.57 -30.09
CA GLU A 347 7.94 -17.17 -30.41
C GLU A 347 9.27 -16.41 -30.61
N THR A 348 9.21 -15.29 -31.32
CA THR A 348 10.36 -14.38 -31.44
C THR A 348 10.77 -13.89 -30.05
N PRO A 349 12.05 -14.05 -29.65
CA PRO A 349 12.55 -13.51 -28.39
C PRO A 349 12.31 -12.00 -28.30
N ILE A 350 11.88 -11.54 -27.13
CA ILE A 350 11.55 -10.12 -26.88
C ILE A 350 12.71 -9.47 -26.14
N GLU A 351 13.52 -8.67 -26.84
CA GLU A 351 14.55 -7.83 -26.20
C GLU A 351 13.90 -6.83 -25.24
N GLY A 352 14.55 -6.56 -24.10
CA GLY A 352 13.99 -5.81 -22.98
C GLY A 352 13.13 -6.65 -22.01
N SER A 353 12.86 -7.93 -22.30
CA SER A 353 12.18 -8.83 -21.35
C SER A 353 13.16 -9.49 -20.38
N LEU A 354 12.69 -9.83 -19.18
CA LEU A 354 13.47 -10.60 -18.20
C LEU A 354 14.00 -11.92 -18.79
N ARG A 355 13.15 -12.66 -19.53
CA ARG A 355 13.55 -13.94 -20.13
C ARG A 355 14.67 -13.77 -21.14
N TYR A 356 14.67 -12.71 -21.93
CA TYR A 356 15.76 -12.48 -22.88
C TYR A 356 17.07 -12.23 -22.14
N GLY A 357 17.08 -11.37 -21.13
CA GLY A 357 18.26 -11.13 -20.29
C GLY A 357 18.81 -12.39 -19.63
N ILE A 358 17.93 -13.31 -19.22
CA ILE A 358 18.34 -14.59 -18.64
C ILE A 358 18.84 -15.56 -19.70
N GLU A 359 18.08 -15.82 -20.77
CA GLU A 359 18.32 -16.95 -21.66
C GLU A 359 19.20 -16.64 -22.87
N LYS A 360 19.26 -15.38 -23.34
CA LYS A 360 19.92 -15.02 -24.61
C LYS A 360 21.28 -14.37 -24.44
N SER A 361 21.52 -13.69 -23.34
CA SER A 361 22.87 -13.19 -23.05
C SER A 361 23.83 -14.36 -22.77
N ASN A 362 25.04 -14.23 -23.30
CA ASN A 362 26.12 -15.20 -23.17
C ASN A 362 27.36 -14.66 -22.44
N GLN A 363 27.23 -13.50 -21.78
CA GLN A 363 28.28 -12.85 -20.99
C GLN A 363 27.87 -12.76 -19.51
N PRO A 364 28.81 -12.49 -18.58
CA PRO A 364 28.46 -12.05 -17.25
C PRO A 364 27.53 -10.84 -17.32
N ARG A 365 26.45 -10.85 -16.53
CA ARG A 365 25.39 -9.86 -16.69
C ARG A 365 24.68 -9.54 -15.39
N THR A 366 24.38 -8.26 -15.21
CA THR A 366 23.54 -7.77 -14.13
C THR A 366 22.24 -7.24 -14.72
N ILE A 367 21.15 -7.90 -14.38
CA ILE A 367 19.79 -7.58 -14.81
C ILE A 367 19.17 -6.60 -13.81
N ILE A 368 18.76 -5.44 -14.33
CA ILE A 368 18.04 -4.38 -13.61
C ILE A 368 16.69 -4.10 -14.28
N PHE A 369 15.83 -3.31 -13.64
CA PHE A 369 14.46 -3.09 -14.08
C PHE A 369 14.12 -1.60 -14.21
N ASP A 370 13.70 -1.20 -15.42
CA ASP A 370 13.13 0.13 -15.70
C ASP A 370 11.60 0.14 -15.57
N VAL A 371 11.01 -1.04 -15.37
CA VAL A 371 9.57 -1.24 -15.22
C VAL A 371 9.27 -2.03 -13.95
N SER A 372 8.05 -1.89 -13.46
CA SER A 372 7.50 -2.71 -12.38
C SER A 372 6.14 -3.24 -12.76
N GLY A 373 5.76 -4.36 -12.16
CA GLY A 373 4.54 -5.03 -12.51
C GLY A 373 4.59 -6.54 -12.34
N ILE A 374 3.56 -7.17 -12.89
CA ILE A 374 3.47 -8.62 -12.99
C ILE A 374 4.04 -9.05 -14.35
N ILE A 375 5.05 -9.90 -14.32
CA ILE A 375 5.54 -10.61 -15.51
C ILE A 375 4.80 -11.95 -15.57
N GLU A 376 3.85 -12.04 -16.50
CA GLU A 376 3.14 -13.29 -16.78
C GLU A 376 4.03 -14.22 -17.60
N LEU A 377 4.68 -15.17 -16.93
CA LEU A 377 5.54 -16.13 -17.61
C LEU A 377 4.70 -17.00 -18.55
N LYS A 378 5.25 -17.32 -19.72
CA LYS A 378 4.63 -18.23 -20.70
C LYS A 378 5.10 -19.68 -20.54
N ARG A 379 6.17 -19.91 -19.78
CA ARG A 379 6.74 -21.22 -19.42
C ARG A 379 7.68 -21.08 -18.23
N GLY A 380 8.11 -22.20 -17.65
CA GLY A 380 9.17 -22.21 -16.63
C GLY A 380 10.38 -21.37 -17.05
N LEU A 381 10.86 -20.56 -16.12
CA LEU A 381 12.02 -19.70 -16.29
C LEU A 381 13.24 -20.42 -15.70
N TYR A 382 14.09 -20.92 -16.58
CA TYR A 382 15.30 -21.66 -16.24
C TYR A 382 16.50 -20.76 -16.45
N LEU A 383 17.54 -20.94 -15.63
CA LEU A 383 18.85 -20.37 -15.96
C LEU A 383 19.44 -21.09 -17.18
N ASN A 384 20.46 -20.50 -17.79
CA ASN A 384 21.14 -21.07 -18.94
C ASN A 384 22.59 -21.45 -18.59
N GLU A 385 23.27 -22.07 -19.53
CA GLU A 385 24.65 -22.52 -19.41
C GLU A 385 25.68 -21.38 -19.32
N PHE A 386 25.24 -20.11 -19.37
CA PHE A 386 26.09 -18.93 -19.24
C PHE A 386 26.02 -18.39 -17.80
N PRO A 387 26.95 -18.80 -16.92
CA PRO A 387 26.95 -18.41 -15.51
C PRO A 387 27.30 -16.92 -15.34
N ASN A 388 27.34 -16.45 -14.09
CA ASN A 388 27.64 -15.07 -13.70
C ASN A 388 26.44 -14.15 -13.97
N LEU A 389 25.40 -14.33 -13.15
CA LEU A 389 24.13 -13.63 -13.28
C LEU A 389 23.78 -12.93 -11.98
N SER A 390 23.48 -11.63 -12.06
CA SER A 390 22.82 -10.90 -10.98
C SER A 390 21.44 -10.45 -11.44
N ILE A 391 20.40 -10.67 -10.64
CA ILE A 391 19.06 -10.10 -10.87
C ILE A 391 18.71 -9.24 -9.66
N ILE A 392 18.66 -7.92 -9.88
CA ILE A 392 18.60 -6.92 -8.82
C ILE A 392 17.19 -6.30 -8.80
N GLY A 393 16.24 -7.02 -8.22
CA GLY A 393 14.82 -6.65 -8.20
C GLY A 393 14.52 -5.32 -7.51
N GLN A 394 15.37 -4.88 -6.59
CA GLN A 394 15.21 -3.60 -5.89
C GLN A 394 15.40 -2.35 -6.79
N THR A 395 15.87 -2.53 -8.04
CA THR A 395 15.98 -1.43 -9.01
C THR A 395 14.64 -1.06 -9.66
N ALA A 396 13.67 -1.97 -9.64
CA ALA A 396 12.37 -1.75 -10.25
C ALA A 396 11.65 -0.54 -9.60
N PRO A 397 11.08 0.39 -10.38
CA PRO A 397 10.36 1.55 -9.84
C PRO A 397 9.07 1.12 -9.11
N GLY A 398 8.52 1.93 -8.23
CA GLY A 398 7.25 1.60 -7.56
C GLY A 398 7.36 0.36 -6.67
N ASP A 399 6.44 -0.60 -6.82
CA ASP A 399 6.28 -1.76 -5.91
C ASP A 399 7.12 -3.00 -6.29
N GLY A 400 7.84 -2.95 -7.42
CA GLY A 400 8.76 -4.01 -7.85
C GLY A 400 8.19 -5.03 -8.84
N ILE A 401 8.73 -6.24 -8.85
CA ILE A 401 8.41 -7.28 -9.85
C ILE A 401 7.81 -8.52 -9.20
N THR A 402 6.69 -8.98 -9.77
CA THR A 402 6.08 -10.28 -9.44
C THR A 402 6.10 -11.19 -10.67
N LEU A 403 6.68 -12.39 -10.52
CA LEU A 403 6.62 -13.45 -11.52
C LEU A 403 5.37 -14.30 -11.28
N LYS A 404 4.60 -14.52 -12.35
CA LYS A 404 3.31 -15.23 -12.33
C LYS A 404 3.31 -16.39 -13.36
N ASN A 405 2.39 -17.32 -13.19
CA ASN A 405 2.05 -18.46 -14.06
C ASN A 405 2.98 -19.68 -14.05
N TYR A 406 4.29 -19.48 -13.96
CA TYR A 406 5.27 -20.58 -13.97
C TYR A 406 6.40 -20.35 -12.95
N ASN A 407 7.19 -21.40 -12.71
CA ASN A 407 8.29 -21.37 -11.76
C ASN A 407 9.47 -20.52 -12.25
N PHE A 408 10.22 -19.97 -11.30
CA PHE A 408 11.60 -19.54 -11.53
C PHE A 408 12.56 -20.56 -10.91
N THR A 409 13.47 -21.12 -11.70
CA THR A 409 14.38 -22.16 -11.22
C THR A 409 15.84 -21.90 -11.57
N PHE A 410 16.70 -22.32 -10.65
CA PHE A 410 18.15 -22.27 -10.77
C PHE A 410 18.71 -23.47 -11.56
N ASN A 411 17.88 -24.43 -11.96
CA ASN A 411 18.29 -25.50 -12.88
C ASN A 411 18.35 -25.00 -14.34
N LEU A 412 19.17 -25.67 -15.15
CA LEU A 412 19.31 -25.36 -16.57
C LEU A 412 18.19 -25.94 -17.45
N SER A 413 17.39 -26.85 -16.87
CA SER A 413 16.28 -27.49 -17.55
C SER A 413 15.29 -28.07 -16.55
N LYS A 414 14.13 -28.53 -17.03
CA LYS A 414 13.13 -29.25 -16.22
C LYS A 414 13.70 -30.55 -15.63
N ASP A 415 14.59 -31.24 -16.34
CA ASP A 415 15.35 -32.34 -15.76
C ASP A 415 16.57 -31.77 -15.02
N PRO A 416 16.59 -31.82 -13.68
CA PRO A 416 17.68 -31.26 -12.89
C PRO A 416 19.01 -32.02 -13.02
N ALA A 417 19.02 -33.21 -13.63
CA ALA A 417 20.27 -33.91 -13.98
C ALA A 417 21.00 -33.21 -15.14
N ILE A 418 20.27 -32.52 -16.02
CA ILE A 418 20.84 -31.72 -17.10
C ILE A 418 21.43 -30.44 -16.49
N GLY A 419 22.76 -30.32 -16.56
CA GLY A 419 23.50 -29.23 -15.94
C GLY A 419 23.84 -29.46 -14.46
N ALA A 420 23.61 -30.66 -13.92
CA ALA A 420 23.97 -30.98 -12.55
C ALA A 420 25.48 -30.82 -12.30
N GLY A 421 25.85 -30.23 -11.17
CA GLY A 421 27.22 -29.85 -10.80
C GLY A 421 27.68 -28.50 -11.37
N SER A 422 26.86 -27.81 -12.17
CA SER A 422 27.20 -26.50 -12.73
C SER A 422 27.39 -25.45 -11.63
N SER A 423 28.41 -24.60 -11.79
CA SER A 423 28.47 -23.32 -11.08
C SER A 423 27.57 -22.34 -11.81
N LEU A 424 26.55 -21.82 -11.14
CA LEU A 424 25.68 -20.81 -11.73
C LEU A 424 26.25 -19.42 -11.50
N ASN A 425 26.95 -19.22 -10.38
CA ASN A 425 27.41 -17.94 -9.88
C ASN A 425 26.29 -16.88 -9.96
N ALA A 426 25.21 -17.13 -9.22
CA ALA A 426 23.95 -16.40 -9.37
C ALA A 426 23.54 -15.62 -8.11
N ILE A 427 23.23 -14.33 -8.25
CA ILE A 427 22.67 -13.46 -7.22
C ILE A 427 21.25 -13.09 -7.62
N VAL A 428 20.25 -13.30 -6.76
CA VAL A 428 18.87 -12.86 -7.02
C VAL A 428 18.30 -12.19 -5.77
N ARG A 429 17.78 -10.96 -5.93
CA ARG A 429 17.28 -10.17 -4.79
C ARG A 429 15.95 -9.48 -5.05
N PHE A 430 15.14 -9.31 -4.00
CA PHE A 430 13.91 -8.47 -3.98
C PHE A 430 12.88 -8.76 -5.09
N LEU A 431 12.70 -10.04 -5.47
CA LEU A 431 11.64 -10.46 -6.38
C LEU A 431 10.50 -11.17 -5.65
N ARG A 432 9.32 -11.17 -6.27
CA ARG A 432 8.20 -12.04 -5.86
C ARG A 432 7.98 -13.15 -6.88
N CYS A 433 7.86 -14.39 -6.43
CA CYS A 433 7.53 -15.55 -7.25
C CYS A 433 6.19 -16.12 -6.80
N ARG A 434 5.13 -15.88 -7.57
CA ARG A 434 3.77 -16.36 -7.28
C ARG A 434 3.19 -17.06 -8.50
N SER A 435 3.62 -18.29 -8.74
CA SER A 435 3.30 -19.01 -9.98
C SER A 435 1.81 -19.30 -10.15
N GLY A 436 1.08 -19.59 -9.07
CA GLY A 436 -0.35 -19.85 -9.12
C GLY A 436 -0.69 -21.16 -9.84
N ASP A 437 -1.98 -21.38 -10.07
CA ASP A 437 -2.55 -22.64 -10.57
C ASP A 437 -3.36 -22.48 -11.85
N GLN A 438 -3.17 -21.39 -12.60
CA GLN A 438 -3.91 -21.10 -13.83
C GLN A 438 -3.78 -22.21 -14.88
N PHE A 439 -2.60 -22.83 -15.00
CA PHE A 439 -2.32 -23.86 -16.00
C PHE A 439 -2.37 -25.25 -15.37
N ALA A 440 -3.32 -26.07 -15.81
CA ALA A 440 -3.60 -27.40 -15.24
C ALA A 440 -2.46 -28.40 -15.41
N ASP A 441 -1.56 -28.20 -16.37
CA ASP A 441 -0.36 -29.00 -16.62
C ASP A 441 0.86 -28.54 -15.81
N TYR A 442 0.70 -27.47 -15.03
CA TYR A 442 1.75 -26.93 -14.17
C TYR A 442 1.53 -27.35 -12.71
N GLY A 443 2.57 -27.97 -12.14
CA GLY A 443 2.58 -28.51 -10.79
C GLY A 443 3.95 -28.48 -10.14
N GLU A 444 4.69 -27.39 -10.34
CA GLU A 444 6.07 -27.23 -9.88
C GLU A 444 6.17 -26.22 -8.73
N ASP A 445 7.40 -25.98 -8.27
CA ASP A 445 7.73 -25.01 -7.23
C ASP A 445 7.47 -23.56 -7.66
N ALA A 446 7.30 -22.62 -6.72
CA ALA A 446 7.32 -21.19 -7.06
C ALA A 446 8.75 -20.73 -7.40
N ILE A 447 9.70 -21.01 -6.52
CA ILE A 447 11.13 -20.82 -6.78
C ILE A 447 11.96 -21.97 -6.19
N GLY A 448 12.96 -22.45 -6.93
CA GLY A 448 13.86 -23.46 -6.39
C GLY A 448 14.95 -23.98 -7.31
N GLY A 449 15.69 -24.97 -6.83
CA GLY A 449 16.62 -25.72 -7.64
C GLY A 449 17.49 -26.70 -6.84
N ARG A 450 18.20 -27.57 -7.56
CA ARG A 450 19.09 -28.57 -6.99
C ARG A 450 20.29 -28.87 -7.86
N TYR A 451 21.31 -29.47 -7.26
CA TYR A 451 22.51 -29.98 -7.94
C TYR A 451 23.30 -28.90 -8.67
N PHE A 452 23.45 -27.73 -8.05
CA PHE A 452 24.29 -26.66 -8.56
C PHE A 452 25.15 -26.08 -7.44
N LYS A 453 26.10 -25.22 -7.80
CA LYS A 453 26.92 -24.49 -6.85
C LYS A 453 26.98 -22.99 -7.11
N ASP A 454 27.37 -22.26 -6.07
CA ASP A 454 27.67 -20.83 -6.07
C ASP A 454 26.42 -19.98 -6.39
N ALA A 455 25.54 -19.78 -5.41
CA ALA A 455 24.45 -18.83 -5.56
C ALA A 455 23.96 -18.26 -4.23
N ILE A 456 23.35 -17.08 -4.28
CA ILE A 456 22.68 -16.45 -3.15
C ILE A 456 21.34 -15.87 -3.57
N ILE A 457 20.31 -16.17 -2.79
CA ILE A 457 19.03 -15.49 -2.84
C ILE A 457 18.81 -14.70 -1.55
N ASP A 458 18.34 -13.47 -1.70
CA ASP A 458 18.15 -12.53 -0.59
C ASP A 458 16.86 -11.75 -0.79
N HIS A 459 16.01 -11.65 0.25
CA HIS A 459 14.77 -10.86 0.17
C HIS A 459 13.80 -11.32 -0.93
N ILE A 460 13.68 -12.62 -1.16
CA ILE A 460 12.69 -13.18 -2.09
C ILE A 460 11.38 -13.45 -1.34
N THR A 461 10.25 -13.04 -1.93
CA THR A 461 8.94 -13.54 -1.53
C THR A 461 8.51 -14.63 -2.50
N ALA A 462 8.10 -15.79 -1.99
CA ALA A 462 7.53 -16.87 -2.77
C ALA A 462 6.17 -17.28 -2.18
N GLY A 463 5.21 -17.57 -3.05
CA GLY A 463 3.90 -18.06 -2.61
C GLY A 463 3.08 -18.66 -3.73
N TRP A 464 1.91 -19.20 -3.38
CA TRP A 464 0.96 -19.78 -4.32
C TRP A 464 1.61 -20.79 -5.28
N SER A 465 2.42 -21.70 -4.72
CA SER A 465 2.98 -22.83 -5.46
C SER A 465 2.05 -24.04 -5.44
N VAL A 466 2.20 -24.93 -6.43
CA VAL A 466 1.46 -26.20 -6.50
C VAL A 466 2.24 -27.34 -5.81
N ASP A 467 3.57 -27.36 -5.96
CA ASP A 467 4.47 -28.25 -5.21
C ASP A 467 5.10 -27.48 -4.03
N GLU A 468 6.41 -27.19 -4.04
CA GLU A 468 7.05 -26.42 -2.98
C GLU A 468 7.11 -24.91 -3.23
N THR A 469 7.10 -24.10 -2.18
CA THR A 469 7.15 -22.65 -2.34
C THR A 469 8.57 -22.12 -2.52
N LEU A 470 9.52 -22.52 -1.66
CA LEU A 470 10.91 -22.04 -1.70
C LEU A 470 11.87 -23.18 -1.37
N THR A 471 12.37 -23.87 -2.40
CA THR A 471 13.10 -25.14 -2.22
C THR A 471 14.49 -25.12 -2.84
N PHE A 472 15.52 -25.40 -2.03
CA PHE A 472 16.88 -25.59 -2.51
C PHE A 472 17.57 -26.71 -1.74
N TYR A 473 17.99 -27.76 -2.46
CA TYR A 473 18.56 -28.95 -1.84
C TYR A 473 19.63 -29.58 -2.73
N GLY A 474 20.60 -30.27 -2.11
CA GLY A 474 21.76 -30.78 -2.82
C GLY A 474 22.48 -29.66 -3.58
N VAL A 475 22.70 -28.52 -2.92
CA VAL A 475 23.40 -27.35 -3.44
C VAL A 475 24.74 -27.16 -2.73
N GLN A 476 25.70 -26.46 -3.34
CA GLN A 476 26.98 -26.15 -2.70
C GLN A 476 27.30 -24.66 -2.75
N ASN A 477 27.91 -24.11 -1.69
CA ASN A 477 28.20 -22.67 -1.58
C ASN A 477 26.95 -21.82 -1.84
N PHE A 478 25.91 -22.08 -1.06
CA PHE A 478 24.58 -21.51 -1.28
C PHE A 478 24.08 -20.77 -0.05
N THR A 479 23.38 -19.66 -0.26
CA THR A 479 22.60 -19.00 0.80
C THR A 479 21.18 -18.69 0.33
N ALA A 480 20.20 -19.04 1.14
CA ALA A 480 18.89 -18.40 1.14
C ALA A 480 18.73 -17.59 2.44
N GLN A 481 18.62 -16.27 2.31
CA GLN A 481 18.52 -15.35 3.45
C GLN A 481 17.36 -14.38 3.33
N TRP A 482 16.72 -14.05 4.46
CA TRP A 482 15.70 -13.00 4.53
C TRP A 482 14.52 -13.21 3.57
N CYS A 483 14.12 -14.45 3.30
CA CYS A 483 13.03 -14.76 2.36
C CYS A 483 11.68 -15.02 3.06
N ILE A 484 10.57 -14.80 2.35
CA ILE A 484 9.23 -15.28 2.72
C ILE A 484 8.84 -16.41 1.79
N ALA A 485 8.34 -17.50 2.35
CA ALA A 485 7.59 -18.54 1.68
C ALA A 485 6.21 -18.62 2.37
N SER A 486 5.14 -18.40 1.62
CA SER A 486 3.80 -18.43 2.21
C SER A 486 2.73 -18.98 1.28
N GLU A 487 1.71 -19.62 1.87
CA GLU A 487 0.49 -20.01 1.17
C GLU A 487 0.73 -20.92 -0.03
N SER A 488 1.33 -22.08 0.21
CA SER A 488 1.32 -23.18 -0.77
C SER A 488 -0.11 -23.68 -0.99
N MET A 489 -0.48 -24.04 -2.21
CA MET A 489 -1.82 -24.51 -2.54
C MET A 489 -1.93 -26.03 -2.36
N ASN A 490 -2.78 -26.46 -1.42
CA ASN A 490 -2.82 -27.83 -0.94
C ASN A 490 -3.48 -28.79 -1.94
N LEU A 491 -4.74 -28.56 -2.31
CA LEU A 491 -5.47 -29.41 -3.27
C LEU A 491 -5.45 -28.84 -4.69
N SER A 492 -4.29 -28.40 -5.19
CA SER A 492 -4.20 -27.77 -6.52
C SER A 492 -3.95 -28.78 -7.67
N ASN A 493 -3.18 -28.41 -8.69
CA ASN A 493 -2.94 -29.18 -9.91
C ASN A 493 -1.95 -30.36 -9.72
N HIS A 494 -1.49 -30.62 -8.49
CA HIS A 494 -0.44 -31.60 -8.26
C HIS A 494 -0.94 -33.03 -8.52
N ALA A 495 -0.20 -33.79 -9.34
CA ALA A 495 -0.60 -35.13 -9.79
C ALA A 495 -0.77 -36.17 -8.66
N LYS A 496 -0.20 -35.91 -7.47
CA LYS A 496 -0.30 -36.79 -6.29
C LYS A 496 -1.43 -36.38 -5.32
N GLY A 497 -2.30 -35.45 -5.70
CA GLY A 497 -3.31 -34.88 -4.80
C GLY A 497 -2.70 -33.83 -3.86
N ALA A 498 -3.08 -33.84 -2.58
CA ALA A 498 -2.62 -32.85 -1.60
C ALA A 498 -1.09 -32.68 -1.56
N HIS A 499 -0.59 -31.48 -1.91
CA HIS A 499 0.84 -31.22 -2.07
C HIS A 499 1.32 -29.80 -1.79
N GLY A 500 0.54 -28.99 -1.05
CA GLY A 500 0.95 -27.63 -0.71
C GLY A 500 2.09 -27.63 0.32
N TYR A 501 3.33 -27.51 -0.13
CA TYR A 501 4.52 -27.66 0.70
C TYR A 501 5.37 -26.39 0.78
N GLY A 502 6.01 -26.18 1.94
CA GLY A 502 6.82 -24.99 2.20
C GLY A 502 8.18 -25.02 1.50
N ALA A 503 9.09 -25.86 1.98
CA ALA A 503 10.49 -25.86 1.54
C ALA A 503 11.21 -27.19 1.80
N MET A 504 12.21 -27.50 0.97
CA MET A 504 13.25 -28.48 1.27
C MET A 504 14.64 -27.84 1.34
N PHE A 505 15.44 -28.27 2.33
CA PHE A 505 16.81 -27.79 2.54
C PHE A 505 17.81 -28.94 2.65
N SER A 506 18.90 -28.84 1.89
CA SER A 506 20.17 -29.55 2.14
C SER A 506 21.30 -29.00 1.27
N GLY A 507 22.55 -29.36 1.57
CA GLY A 507 23.68 -28.99 0.72
C GLY A 507 25.04 -29.25 1.37
N ASP A 508 26.06 -28.61 0.82
CA ASP A 508 27.43 -28.56 1.34
C ASP A 508 27.91 -27.11 1.38
N ASN A 509 28.31 -26.62 2.56
CA ASN A 509 28.50 -25.19 2.79
C ASN A 509 27.27 -24.39 2.30
N ALA A 510 26.09 -24.79 2.77
CA ALA A 510 24.82 -24.13 2.46
C ALA A 510 24.19 -23.52 3.72
N SER A 511 23.53 -22.36 3.57
CA SER A 511 22.92 -21.63 4.68
C SER A 511 21.47 -21.23 4.35
N PHE A 512 20.57 -21.45 5.30
CA PHE A 512 19.15 -21.17 5.20
C PHE A 512 18.71 -20.41 6.45
N HIS A 513 18.65 -19.07 6.38
CA HIS A 513 18.44 -18.27 7.59
C HIS A 513 17.54 -17.06 7.43
N HIS A 514 16.90 -16.68 8.53
CA HIS A 514 16.03 -15.50 8.61
C HIS A 514 14.87 -15.56 7.61
N MET A 515 14.34 -16.75 7.35
CA MET A 515 13.21 -16.96 6.46
C MET A 515 11.90 -17.15 7.24
N LEU A 516 10.79 -16.70 6.66
CA LEU A 516 9.44 -17.02 7.13
C LEU A 516 8.84 -18.13 6.26
N LEU A 517 8.40 -19.24 6.85
CA LEU A 517 7.52 -20.20 6.20
C LEU A 517 6.16 -20.18 6.91
N ALA A 518 5.11 -19.79 6.19
CA ALA A 518 3.79 -19.60 6.77
C ALA A 518 2.69 -20.26 5.93
N HIS A 519 1.68 -20.85 6.56
CA HIS A 519 0.47 -21.30 5.87
C HIS A 519 0.72 -22.43 4.85
N HIS A 520 1.39 -23.50 5.28
CA HIS A 520 1.68 -24.66 4.42
C HIS A 520 1.08 -25.97 4.93
N GLY A 521 0.76 -26.87 4.01
CA GLY A 521 0.28 -28.22 4.30
C GLY A 521 1.34 -29.09 4.99
N SER A 522 2.61 -28.97 4.61
CA SER A 522 3.75 -29.67 5.21
C SER A 522 5.08 -29.04 4.78
N ARG A 523 6.20 -29.67 5.15
CA ARG A 523 7.58 -29.26 4.81
C ARG A 523 7.88 -27.83 5.28
N CYS A 524 7.79 -27.62 6.59
CA CYS A 524 8.14 -26.35 7.24
C CYS A 524 9.31 -26.47 8.23
N PRO A 525 10.55 -26.67 7.75
CA PRO A 525 10.94 -27.15 6.42
C PRO A 525 11.08 -28.68 6.43
N ARG A 526 11.17 -29.31 5.26
CA ARG A 526 11.75 -30.66 5.17
C ARG A 526 13.27 -30.56 5.07
N ILE A 527 13.98 -31.24 5.96
CA ILE A 527 15.41 -31.49 5.78
C ILE A 527 15.54 -32.64 4.77
N SER A 528 16.18 -32.40 3.63
CA SER A 528 16.20 -33.39 2.55
C SER A 528 16.86 -34.70 3.00
N ASP A 529 16.36 -35.80 2.47
CA ASP A 529 17.00 -37.10 2.64
C ASP A 529 18.15 -37.21 1.64
N LEU A 530 19.34 -37.50 2.14
CA LEU A 530 20.54 -37.61 1.32
C LEU A 530 20.75 -39.06 0.88
N SER A 531 21.59 -39.25 -0.14
CA SER A 531 22.04 -40.59 -0.53
C SER A 531 22.85 -41.25 0.58
N ALA A 532 22.82 -42.58 0.65
CA ALA A 532 23.63 -43.31 1.61
C ALA A 532 25.12 -43.01 1.38
N PRO A 533 25.95 -42.90 2.44
CA PRO A 533 27.39 -42.77 2.29
C PRO A 533 27.99 -43.81 1.33
N GLY A 534 28.66 -43.34 0.29
CA GLY A 534 29.27 -44.17 -0.77
C GLY A 534 28.36 -44.47 -1.97
N THR A 535 27.11 -43.99 -1.98
CA THR A 535 26.17 -44.15 -3.12
C THR A 535 25.78 -42.82 -3.76
N GLN A 536 26.41 -41.72 -3.35
CA GLN A 536 26.19 -40.40 -3.92
C GLN A 536 26.60 -40.36 -5.39
N GLU A 537 25.77 -39.71 -6.21
CA GLU A 537 26.21 -39.22 -7.50
C GLU A 537 27.19 -38.05 -7.32
N SER A 538 28.05 -37.78 -8.31
CA SER A 538 29.08 -36.73 -8.19
C SER A 538 28.53 -35.31 -8.02
N TYR A 539 27.25 -35.11 -8.32
CA TYR A 539 26.52 -33.84 -8.21
C TYR A 539 25.53 -33.81 -7.03
N ASP A 540 25.50 -34.86 -6.20
CA ASP A 540 24.73 -34.90 -4.97
C ASP A 540 25.55 -34.28 -3.82
N PHE A 541 25.44 -32.95 -3.67
CA PHE A 541 26.15 -32.20 -2.64
C PHE A 541 25.57 -32.51 -1.25
N THR A 542 26.23 -33.44 -0.55
CA THR A 542 25.77 -34.08 0.70
C THR A 542 26.64 -33.73 1.92
N GLY A 543 27.21 -32.53 1.93
CA GLY A 543 28.06 -32.05 3.01
C GLY A 543 27.27 -31.56 4.23
N TYR A 544 27.81 -30.52 4.88
CA TYR A 544 27.12 -29.86 5.99
C TYR A 544 26.35 -28.64 5.51
N PHE A 545 25.23 -28.36 6.17
CA PHE A 545 24.46 -27.14 5.95
C PHE A 545 23.84 -26.63 7.24
N ASP A 546 23.48 -25.36 7.20
CA ASP A 546 23.11 -24.58 8.37
C ASP A 546 21.70 -24.00 8.21
N VAL A 547 20.80 -24.38 9.10
CA VAL A 547 19.42 -23.88 9.14
C VAL A 547 19.24 -23.14 10.46
N ARG A 548 19.01 -21.83 10.42
CA ARG A 548 18.86 -21.07 11.67
C ARG A 548 18.01 -19.83 11.58
N ASN A 549 17.55 -19.34 12.72
CA ASN A 549 16.84 -18.05 12.81
C ASN A 549 15.63 -17.93 11.88
N ASN A 550 15.02 -19.04 11.49
CA ASN A 550 13.83 -19.06 10.65
C ASN A 550 12.57 -19.02 11.51
N VAL A 551 11.49 -18.49 10.96
CA VAL A 551 10.17 -18.44 11.59
C VAL A 551 9.23 -19.37 10.84
N TYR A 552 8.58 -20.26 11.59
CA TYR A 552 7.61 -21.22 11.04
C TYR A 552 6.25 -20.97 11.67
N TYR A 553 5.23 -20.78 10.85
CA TYR A 553 3.88 -20.46 11.30
C TYR A 553 2.81 -21.28 10.60
N ASN A 554 1.82 -21.74 11.38
CA ASN A 554 0.57 -22.32 10.89
C ASN A 554 0.75 -23.46 9.86
N TRP A 555 1.73 -24.35 10.08
CA TRP A 555 1.81 -25.59 9.32
C TRP A 555 0.64 -26.50 9.68
N SER A 556 0.12 -27.24 8.71
CA SER A 556 -1.01 -28.13 8.94
C SER A 556 -0.70 -29.28 9.89
N GLY A 557 -1.62 -29.54 10.83
CA GLY A 557 -1.59 -30.68 11.74
C GLY A 557 -1.91 -32.02 11.06
N ARG A 558 -2.30 -32.02 9.77
CA ARG A 558 -2.45 -33.21 8.92
C ARG A 558 -1.16 -33.57 8.20
N GLY A 559 -0.30 -32.58 7.96
CA GLY A 559 1.04 -32.79 7.44
C GLY A 559 2.03 -33.21 8.53
N GLN A 560 3.30 -33.03 8.20
CA GLN A 560 4.41 -33.43 9.07
C GLN A 560 5.14 -32.24 9.71
N GLY A 561 4.80 -31.00 9.35
CA GLY A 561 5.57 -29.83 9.78
C GLY A 561 7.02 -29.94 9.29
N SER A 562 7.97 -29.92 10.22
CA SER A 562 9.39 -30.20 9.92
C SER A 562 9.74 -31.69 10.08
N TYR A 563 10.40 -32.28 9.08
CA TYR A 563 10.79 -33.70 9.06
C TYR A 563 11.94 -34.00 8.09
N GLY A 564 12.47 -35.23 8.11
CA GLY A 564 13.46 -35.76 7.16
C GLY A 564 14.84 -35.95 7.78
N GLY A 565 15.89 -35.58 7.06
CA GLY A 565 17.27 -35.58 7.56
C GLY A 565 18.00 -36.92 7.46
N LYS A 566 17.50 -37.87 6.66
CA LYS A 566 18.19 -39.15 6.45
C LYS A 566 19.60 -38.92 5.90
N TYR A 567 20.59 -39.48 6.59
CA TYR A 567 22.04 -39.32 6.36
C TYR A 567 22.56 -37.86 6.35
N ALA A 568 21.73 -36.88 6.70
CA ALA A 568 22.12 -35.48 6.69
C ALA A 568 22.96 -35.14 7.93
N THR A 569 23.94 -34.25 7.72
CA THR A 569 24.72 -33.64 8.80
C THR A 569 24.46 -32.13 8.81
N PHE A 570 23.86 -31.57 9.87
CA PHE A 570 23.38 -30.17 9.82
C PHE A 570 23.25 -29.49 11.18
N ASN A 571 23.17 -28.16 11.15
CA ASN A 571 22.71 -27.36 12.28
C ASN A 571 21.23 -26.97 12.09
N LEU A 572 20.44 -26.99 13.18
CA LEU A 572 19.08 -26.45 13.23
C LEU A 572 18.93 -25.63 14.52
N THR A 573 19.15 -24.32 14.44
CA THR A 573 19.30 -23.49 15.64
C THR A 573 18.50 -22.20 15.64
N ASN A 574 18.06 -21.78 16.83
CA ASN A 574 17.41 -20.48 17.05
C ASN A 574 16.21 -20.20 16.10
N CYS A 575 15.52 -21.23 15.60
CA CYS A 575 14.29 -21.05 14.84
C CYS A 575 13.09 -20.86 15.78
N TYR A 576 12.10 -20.11 15.33
CA TYR A 576 10.86 -19.81 16.06
C TYR A 576 9.69 -20.59 15.47
N TYR A 577 9.13 -21.51 16.26
CA TYR A 577 7.99 -22.35 15.88
C TYR A 577 6.72 -21.80 16.53
N LYS A 578 5.80 -21.29 15.71
CA LYS A 578 4.49 -20.79 16.14
C LYS A 578 3.38 -21.68 15.58
N PRO A 579 2.82 -22.63 16.37
CA PRO A 579 1.65 -23.37 15.92
C PRO A 579 0.50 -22.40 15.68
N GLY A 580 -0.26 -22.63 14.61
CA GLY A 580 -1.41 -21.83 14.24
C GLY A 580 -2.70 -22.64 14.20
N PRO A 581 -3.83 -22.02 13.79
CA PRO A 581 -5.13 -22.67 13.71
C PRO A 581 -5.18 -23.96 12.87
N ALA A 582 -4.41 -24.09 11.78
CA ALA A 582 -4.28 -25.33 11.02
C ALA A 582 -3.38 -26.38 11.69
N THR A 583 -2.45 -25.97 12.55
CA THR A 583 -1.57 -26.89 13.30
C THR A 583 -2.38 -27.67 14.34
N GLY A 584 -3.33 -27.00 15.00
CA GLY A 584 -4.11 -27.57 16.08
C GLY A 584 -3.26 -27.87 17.32
N THR A 585 -3.67 -28.87 18.10
CA THR A 585 -3.09 -29.17 19.42
C THR A 585 -2.45 -30.57 19.52
N ASN A 586 -2.27 -31.25 18.38
CA ASN A 586 -1.64 -32.57 18.37
C ASN A 586 -0.11 -32.46 18.55
N ASN A 587 0.61 -33.60 18.52
CA ASN A 587 2.06 -33.62 18.70
C ASN A 587 2.86 -32.79 17.68
N ARG A 588 2.29 -32.42 16.52
CA ARG A 588 2.92 -31.53 15.54
C ARG A 588 2.98 -30.08 16.03
N SER A 589 2.17 -29.68 17.01
CA SER A 589 2.17 -28.32 17.57
C SER A 589 3.45 -27.96 18.30
N TYR A 590 4.23 -28.95 18.74
CA TYR A 590 5.50 -28.77 19.43
C TYR A 590 6.67 -29.54 18.83
N ARG A 591 6.53 -29.98 17.58
CA ARG A 591 7.58 -30.69 16.84
C ARG A 591 8.62 -29.69 16.34
N ILE A 592 9.89 -29.93 16.68
CA ILE A 592 11.03 -29.24 16.07
C ILE A 592 11.44 -29.98 14.79
N LEU A 593 11.57 -31.30 14.86
CA LEU A 593 11.92 -32.15 13.71
C LEU A 593 11.49 -33.60 13.92
N SER A 594 10.72 -34.17 12.99
CA SER A 594 10.55 -35.63 12.88
C SER A 594 11.67 -36.22 12.02
N SER A 595 12.76 -36.67 12.65
CA SER A 595 14.00 -37.04 11.95
C SER A 595 14.14 -38.54 11.69
N ASP A 596 14.87 -38.90 10.63
CA ASP A 596 15.44 -40.25 10.48
C ASP A 596 16.59 -40.47 11.51
N PRO A 597 16.74 -41.68 12.11
CA PRO A 597 17.78 -41.96 13.11
C PRO A 597 19.23 -41.87 12.59
N THR A 598 19.43 -41.87 11.27
CA THR A 598 20.74 -41.72 10.64
C THR A 598 21.22 -40.27 10.57
N ALA A 599 20.36 -39.30 10.88
CA ALA A 599 20.73 -37.89 10.94
C ALA A 599 21.84 -37.65 11.97
N ARG A 600 22.69 -36.65 11.71
CA ARG A 600 23.67 -36.12 12.67
C ARG A 600 23.43 -34.62 12.76
N ALA A 601 22.88 -34.15 13.88
CA ALA A 601 22.41 -32.77 13.98
C ALA A 601 22.88 -32.07 15.26
N TYR A 602 23.19 -30.79 15.13
CA TYR A 602 23.26 -29.85 16.24
C TYR A 602 21.95 -29.05 16.29
N ILE A 603 21.06 -29.42 17.23
CA ILE A 603 19.75 -28.79 17.41
C ILE A 603 19.73 -28.10 18.76
N ASN A 604 19.63 -26.77 18.76
CA ASN A 604 19.69 -25.97 20.00
C ASN A 604 19.05 -24.57 19.84
N GLY A 605 18.53 -24.03 20.95
CA GLY A 605 18.02 -22.66 21.02
C GLY A 605 16.73 -22.41 20.24
N ASN A 606 16.10 -23.45 19.67
CA ASN A 606 14.82 -23.30 18.99
C ASN A 606 13.72 -23.04 20.02
N TYR A 607 12.82 -22.13 19.68
CA TYR A 607 11.72 -21.71 20.53
C TYR A 607 10.41 -22.25 19.98
N VAL A 608 9.59 -22.86 20.83
CA VAL A 608 8.25 -23.34 20.46
C VAL A 608 7.21 -22.61 21.30
N LEU A 609 6.43 -21.74 20.66
CA LEU A 609 5.40 -20.98 21.36
C LEU A 609 4.37 -21.93 21.98
N GLY A 610 4.13 -21.76 23.28
CA GLY A 610 3.18 -22.57 24.04
C GLY A 610 3.75 -23.89 24.57
N ASN A 611 5.03 -24.22 24.33
CA ASN A 611 5.68 -25.40 24.91
C ASN A 611 7.04 -25.06 25.52
N THR A 612 7.04 -24.74 26.82
CA THR A 612 8.24 -24.37 27.58
C THR A 612 9.21 -25.53 27.77
N SER A 613 8.71 -26.77 27.84
CA SER A 613 9.54 -27.97 28.00
C SER A 613 10.38 -28.23 26.74
N VAL A 614 9.77 -28.17 25.55
CA VAL A 614 10.49 -28.32 24.28
C VAL A 614 11.42 -27.14 24.01
N THR A 615 11.01 -25.93 24.40
CA THR A 615 11.88 -24.74 24.30
C THR A 615 13.12 -24.87 25.18
N ALA A 616 12.98 -25.42 26.40
CA ALA A 616 14.10 -25.64 27.31
C ALA A 616 14.98 -26.85 26.91
N ASP A 617 14.38 -27.89 26.34
CA ASP A 617 15.07 -29.05 25.79
C ASP A 617 14.47 -29.47 24.45
N ASN A 618 15.14 -29.05 23.38
CA ASN A 618 14.70 -29.31 22.01
C ASN A 618 14.66 -30.82 21.67
N TRP A 619 15.48 -31.65 22.32
CA TRP A 619 15.72 -33.03 21.87
C TRP A 619 14.65 -34.01 22.35
N THR A 620 14.35 -34.03 23.66
CA THR A 620 13.57 -35.10 24.27
C THR A 620 12.17 -35.24 23.63
N GLU A 621 11.38 -34.17 23.68
CA GLU A 621 10.00 -34.19 23.16
C GLU A 621 9.87 -33.55 21.76
N GLY A 622 10.79 -32.66 21.40
CA GLY A 622 10.79 -31.94 20.12
C GLY A 622 11.39 -32.70 18.96
N VAL A 623 12.21 -33.74 19.22
CA VAL A 623 12.89 -34.55 18.20
C VAL A 623 12.71 -36.06 18.46
N TRP A 624 13.22 -36.60 19.57
CA TRP A 624 13.15 -38.04 19.85
C TRP A 624 11.73 -38.53 20.14
N GLY A 625 10.88 -37.68 20.72
CA GLY A 625 9.44 -37.93 20.87
C GLY A 625 8.63 -37.79 19.56
N GLN A 626 9.29 -37.41 18.46
CA GLN A 626 8.64 -37.08 17.19
C GLN A 626 8.92 -38.09 16.07
N PHE A 627 9.60 -39.20 16.35
CA PHE A 627 9.86 -40.24 15.34
C PHE A 627 8.59 -40.70 14.66
N ASP A 628 8.70 -40.97 13.36
CA ASP A 628 7.61 -41.59 12.61
C ASP A 628 7.33 -43.01 13.15
N SER A 629 6.06 -43.33 13.35
CA SER A 629 5.63 -44.62 13.90
C SER A 629 6.11 -45.83 13.08
N SER A 630 6.37 -45.65 11.79
CA SER A 630 6.88 -46.71 10.90
C SER A 630 8.30 -47.16 11.26
N LEU A 631 9.07 -46.34 11.98
CA LEU A 631 10.42 -46.69 12.45
C LEU A 631 10.39 -47.65 13.65
N GLY A 632 9.23 -47.86 14.29
CA GLY A 632 9.12 -48.65 15.51
C GLY A 632 9.90 -48.02 16.66
N THR A 633 10.54 -48.86 17.49
CA THR A 633 11.34 -48.39 18.63
C THR A 633 12.76 -48.08 18.19
N VAL A 634 13.14 -46.79 18.21
CA VAL A 634 14.51 -46.36 17.97
C VAL A 634 15.36 -46.60 19.22
N PRO A 635 16.48 -47.37 19.14
CA PRO A 635 17.35 -47.62 20.27
C PRO A 635 17.96 -46.35 20.87
N GLU A 636 18.19 -46.33 22.18
CA GLU A 636 18.77 -45.17 22.86
C GLU A 636 20.15 -44.79 22.33
N ALA A 637 20.97 -45.79 21.96
CA ALA A 637 22.28 -45.55 21.35
C ALA A 637 22.17 -44.77 20.02
N GLU A 638 21.16 -45.05 19.19
CA GLU A 638 20.93 -44.32 17.94
C GLU A 638 20.43 -42.90 18.21
N LYS A 639 19.51 -42.73 19.17
CA LYS A 639 19.06 -41.40 19.60
C LYS A 639 20.22 -40.51 20.02
N GLN A 640 21.11 -41.03 20.87
CA GLN A 640 22.29 -40.30 21.32
C GLN A 640 23.28 -40.04 20.17
N ALA A 641 23.44 -40.98 19.24
CA ALA A 641 24.31 -40.80 18.07
C ALA A 641 23.83 -39.69 17.12
N MET A 642 22.53 -39.39 17.09
CA MET A 642 22.00 -38.27 16.31
C MET A 642 22.47 -36.91 16.83
N LYS A 643 22.66 -36.77 18.14
CA LYS A 643 22.93 -35.49 18.80
C LYS A 643 24.41 -35.16 18.77
N MET A 644 24.76 -34.13 18.01
CA MET A 644 26.12 -33.62 17.92
C MET A 644 26.45 -32.75 19.14
N ALA A 645 27.67 -32.88 19.67
CA ALA A 645 28.08 -32.18 20.90
C ALA A 645 28.28 -30.66 20.70
N ASP A 646 28.56 -30.24 19.47
CA ASP A 646 28.85 -28.86 19.10
C ASP A 646 28.43 -28.65 17.63
N TYR A 647 28.34 -27.38 17.22
CA TYR A 647 28.01 -26.97 15.87
C TYR A 647 28.87 -27.71 14.83
N GLN A 648 28.27 -27.99 13.68
CA GLN A 648 29.05 -28.20 12.46
C GLN A 648 29.64 -26.88 11.94
N PRO A 649 30.67 -26.94 11.08
CA PRO A 649 31.12 -25.76 10.37
C PRO A 649 29.94 -25.03 9.72
N TYR A 650 30.00 -23.71 9.69
CA TYR A 650 29.05 -22.86 8.99
C TYR A 650 29.73 -21.53 8.65
N SER A 651 29.40 -21.01 7.47
CA SER A 651 29.93 -19.73 6.98
C SER A 651 29.41 -18.55 7.79
N LYS A 652 30.20 -17.47 7.84
CA LYS A 652 29.93 -16.27 8.65
C LYS A 652 28.53 -15.68 8.37
N LEU A 653 27.78 -15.44 9.44
CA LEU A 653 26.44 -14.85 9.40
C LEU A 653 26.10 -14.15 10.73
N THR A 654 25.00 -13.40 10.75
CA THR A 654 24.45 -12.76 11.96
C THR A 654 23.48 -13.71 12.64
N ASN A 655 23.71 -14.01 13.92
CA ASN A 655 22.86 -14.91 14.70
C ASN A 655 22.03 -14.14 15.73
N HIS A 656 20.73 -14.36 15.71
CA HIS A 656 19.79 -13.84 16.70
C HIS A 656 19.37 -14.93 17.69
N THR A 657 18.79 -14.56 18.84
CA THR A 657 17.91 -15.50 19.57
C THR A 657 16.67 -15.81 18.72
N ALA A 658 15.96 -16.91 19.00
CA ALA A 658 14.75 -17.23 18.24
C ALA A 658 13.66 -16.13 18.33
N GLU A 659 13.52 -15.48 19.48
CA GLU A 659 12.57 -14.38 19.67
C GLU A 659 12.99 -13.11 18.91
N GLN A 660 14.27 -12.75 18.95
CA GLN A 660 14.76 -11.65 18.10
C GLN A 660 14.62 -11.97 16.61
N ALA A 661 14.90 -13.21 16.21
CA ALA A 661 14.71 -13.65 14.83
C ALA A 661 13.24 -13.53 14.41
N TYR A 662 12.30 -13.85 15.29
CA TYR A 662 10.87 -13.64 15.06
C TYR A 662 10.56 -12.19 14.70
N ASP A 663 11.03 -11.23 15.50
CA ASP A 663 10.77 -9.81 15.24
C ASP A 663 11.43 -9.34 13.94
N ARG A 664 12.71 -9.69 13.73
CA ARG A 664 13.47 -9.27 12.54
C ARG A 664 12.92 -9.85 11.25
N VAL A 665 12.58 -11.14 11.23
CA VAL A 665 12.04 -11.80 10.02
C VAL A 665 10.70 -11.20 9.65
N LEU A 666 9.81 -10.97 10.61
CA LEU A 666 8.50 -10.37 10.33
C LEU A 666 8.60 -8.92 9.83
N GLU A 667 9.67 -8.21 10.17
CA GLU A 667 9.89 -6.84 9.73
C GLU A 667 10.63 -6.77 8.39
N TYR A 668 11.65 -7.59 8.17
CA TYR A 668 12.59 -7.40 7.06
C TYR A 668 12.61 -8.52 6.01
N ALA A 669 12.05 -9.71 6.24
CA ALA A 669 12.09 -10.77 5.22
C ALA A 669 11.17 -10.52 4.02
N GLY A 670 11.42 -11.23 2.91
CA GLY A 670 10.70 -11.13 1.65
C GLY A 670 11.13 -9.92 0.84
N ALA A 671 10.37 -9.54 -0.19
CA ALA A 671 10.59 -8.32 -0.97
C ALA A 671 10.21 -7.07 -0.15
N SER A 672 10.98 -6.82 0.92
CA SER A 672 10.65 -5.94 2.05
C SER A 672 10.91 -4.47 1.78
N LEU A 673 11.75 -4.12 0.79
CA LEU A 673 11.89 -2.75 0.31
C LEU A 673 10.51 -2.17 -0.06
N ARG A 674 9.65 -3.00 -0.67
CA ARG A 674 8.32 -2.62 -1.14
C ARG A 674 7.26 -3.65 -0.78
N ARG A 675 7.13 -4.03 0.50
CA ARG A 675 6.25 -5.13 0.90
C ARG A 675 4.79 -4.90 0.48
N ASP A 676 4.24 -5.84 -0.29
CA ASP A 676 2.86 -5.76 -0.78
C ASP A 676 1.82 -6.14 0.28
N VAL A 677 0.54 -5.94 -0.05
CA VAL A 677 -0.58 -6.16 0.86
C VAL A 677 -0.75 -7.64 1.28
N ILE A 678 -0.28 -8.58 0.45
CA ILE A 678 -0.33 -10.02 0.71
C ILE A 678 0.68 -10.37 1.81
N ASP A 679 1.94 -9.97 1.63
CA ASP A 679 2.99 -10.20 2.62
C ASP A 679 2.69 -9.45 3.94
N GLN A 680 2.14 -8.24 3.86
CA GLN A 680 1.66 -7.49 5.03
C GLN A 680 0.56 -8.24 5.79
N ARG A 681 -0.39 -8.86 5.08
CA ARG A 681 -1.43 -9.70 5.69
C ARG A 681 -0.82 -10.94 6.34
N VAL A 682 0.03 -11.68 5.64
CA VAL A 682 0.70 -12.87 6.18
C VAL A 682 1.49 -12.52 7.43
N VAL A 683 2.29 -11.45 7.43
CA VAL A 683 3.02 -10.99 8.62
C VAL A 683 2.06 -10.65 9.77
N ARG A 684 0.94 -9.97 9.50
CA ARG A 684 -0.07 -9.64 10.51
C ARG A 684 -0.71 -10.89 11.10
N GLU A 685 -0.99 -11.89 10.27
CA GLU A 685 -1.52 -13.20 10.68
C GLU A 685 -0.52 -13.94 11.57
N VAL A 686 0.77 -13.95 11.20
CA VAL A 686 1.82 -14.53 12.03
C VAL A 686 1.95 -13.79 13.36
N LYS A 687 1.82 -12.46 13.40
CA LYS A 687 1.81 -11.67 14.66
C LYS A 687 0.61 -12.05 15.53
N ASN A 688 -0.59 -12.03 14.97
CA ASN A 688 -1.82 -12.22 15.71
C ASN A 688 -2.16 -13.69 16.02
N GLY A 689 -1.50 -14.66 15.36
CA GLY A 689 -1.87 -16.07 15.47
C GLY A 689 -3.21 -16.37 14.78
N THR A 690 -3.51 -15.65 13.69
CA THR A 690 -4.78 -15.74 12.94
C THR A 690 -4.56 -16.26 11.51
N TYR A 691 -5.64 -16.34 10.74
CA TYR A 691 -5.65 -16.65 9.31
C TYR A 691 -6.79 -15.86 8.66
N THR A 692 -6.68 -15.56 7.36
CA THR A 692 -7.79 -14.95 6.59
C THR A 692 -8.51 -15.98 5.73
N TYR A 693 -7.77 -16.82 5.00
CA TYR A 693 -8.35 -17.71 3.98
C TYR A 693 -8.38 -19.18 4.38
N ILE A 694 -9.21 -19.95 3.68
CA ILE A 694 -9.36 -21.39 3.81
C ILE A 694 -9.57 -21.95 2.40
N GLY A 695 -8.99 -23.11 2.09
CA GLY A 695 -9.15 -23.79 0.81
C GLY A 695 -10.60 -23.97 0.36
N SER A 696 -10.90 -23.75 -0.92
CA SER A 696 -12.26 -23.92 -1.47
C SER A 696 -12.61 -25.35 -1.82
N LYS A 697 -11.64 -26.23 -2.10
CA LYS A 697 -11.92 -27.55 -2.66
C LYS A 697 -12.39 -28.54 -1.60
N PRO A 698 -13.20 -29.55 -1.98
CA PRO A 698 -13.64 -30.58 -1.06
C PRO A 698 -12.47 -31.50 -0.69
N GLU A 699 -12.31 -31.78 0.59
CA GLU A 699 -11.36 -32.77 1.10
C GLU A 699 -11.82 -34.18 0.69
N GLU A 700 -10.92 -35.00 0.14
CA GLU A 700 -11.25 -36.36 -0.36
C GLU A 700 -11.84 -37.28 0.73
N ASP A 701 -11.50 -37.03 1.99
CA ASP A 701 -11.92 -37.83 3.15
C ASP A 701 -13.11 -37.24 3.91
N GLY A 702 -13.71 -36.15 3.41
CA GLY A 702 -14.85 -35.48 4.03
C GLY A 702 -14.53 -34.74 5.34
N LYS A 703 -13.25 -34.58 5.71
CA LYS A 703 -12.86 -33.84 6.91
C LYS A 703 -13.02 -32.32 6.71
N ALA A 704 -13.05 -31.60 7.83
CA ALA A 704 -13.14 -30.13 7.82
C ALA A 704 -11.95 -29.49 7.08
N LYS A 705 -12.14 -28.35 6.44
CA LYS A 705 -11.04 -27.64 5.77
C LYS A 705 -10.03 -27.09 6.77
N GLN A 706 -8.79 -26.86 6.32
CA GLN A 706 -7.70 -26.43 7.19
C GLN A 706 -7.57 -24.89 7.25
N PRO A 707 -7.66 -24.28 8.45
CA PRO A 707 -7.57 -22.83 8.60
C PRO A 707 -6.26 -22.20 8.11
N GLY A 708 -6.33 -21.33 7.11
CA GLY A 708 -5.14 -20.69 6.55
C GLY A 708 -4.36 -21.55 5.58
N ILE A 709 -4.90 -22.68 5.11
CA ILE A 709 -4.29 -23.49 4.03
C ILE A 709 -5.22 -23.38 2.82
N ILE A 710 -4.72 -22.77 1.74
CA ILE A 710 -5.47 -22.53 0.50
C ILE A 710 -5.34 -23.71 -0.47
N ASP A 711 -6.25 -23.82 -1.44
CA ASP A 711 -6.22 -24.84 -2.50
C ASP A 711 -5.99 -24.24 -3.90
N THR A 712 -6.21 -22.94 -4.05
CA THR A 712 -6.08 -22.20 -5.31
C THR A 712 -5.86 -20.71 -5.02
N VAL A 713 -5.28 -19.96 -5.97
CA VAL A 713 -5.14 -18.50 -5.85
C VAL A 713 -6.51 -17.83 -5.63
N SER A 714 -7.57 -18.39 -6.21
CA SER A 714 -8.94 -17.85 -6.07
C SER A 714 -9.53 -17.94 -4.66
N ASP A 715 -8.87 -18.62 -3.73
CA ASP A 715 -9.24 -18.62 -2.30
C ASP A 715 -8.80 -17.34 -1.59
N THR A 716 -7.96 -16.52 -2.22
CA THR A 716 -7.30 -15.35 -1.65
C THR A 716 -7.78 -14.03 -2.28
N GLU A 717 -7.13 -12.92 -1.95
CA GLU A 717 -7.26 -11.65 -2.65
C GLU A 717 -6.80 -11.69 -4.13
N GLY A 718 -6.10 -12.75 -4.53
CA GLY A 718 -5.57 -12.91 -5.87
C GLY A 718 -4.40 -11.97 -6.16
N TYR A 719 -3.98 -11.92 -7.42
CA TYR A 719 -2.92 -11.01 -7.86
C TYR A 719 -3.40 -9.55 -7.74
N ILE A 720 -2.70 -8.75 -6.94
CA ILE A 720 -2.98 -7.33 -6.72
C ILE A 720 -2.20 -6.51 -7.77
N ASP A 721 -2.79 -5.42 -8.24
CA ASP A 721 -2.10 -4.46 -9.09
C ASP A 721 -0.84 -3.92 -8.39
N VAL A 722 0.29 -4.01 -9.08
CA VAL A 722 1.59 -3.53 -8.59
C VAL A 722 1.70 -2.07 -8.99
N LYS A 723 1.82 -1.15 -8.02
CA LYS A 723 1.98 0.27 -8.32
C LYS A 723 3.29 0.50 -9.06
N SER A 724 3.22 1.19 -10.20
CA SER A 724 4.40 1.60 -10.95
C SER A 724 4.69 3.08 -10.73
N LEU A 725 5.97 3.44 -10.71
CA LEU A 725 6.44 4.83 -10.70
C LEU A 725 7.19 5.11 -11.99
N LYS A 726 7.28 6.38 -12.37
CA LYS A 726 8.10 6.80 -13.49
C LYS A 726 9.57 6.69 -13.07
N PRO A 727 10.40 5.88 -13.75
CA PRO A 727 11.82 5.82 -13.45
C PRO A 727 12.45 7.18 -13.74
N TRP A 728 13.49 7.51 -12.97
CA TRP A 728 14.32 8.67 -13.27
C TRP A 728 15.09 8.45 -14.57
N PRO A 729 15.38 9.52 -15.33
CA PRO A 729 16.25 9.42 -16.50
C PRO A 729 17.61 8.82 -16.14
N ASP A 730 18.15 8.08 -17.10
CA ASP A 730 19.46 7.46 -17.12
C ASP A 730 19.95 7.62 -18.57
N THR A 731 20.74 8.66 -18.78
CA THR A 731 21.01 9.25 -20.09
C THR A 731 21.97 8.40 -20.91
N ASP A 732 22.95 7.76 -20.27
CA ASP A 732 23.91 6.89 -20.93
C ASP A 732 23.56 5.39 -20.89
N GLY A 733 22.55 5.03 -20.12
CA GLY A 733 21.97 3.69 -20.07
C GLY A 733 22.73 2.73 -19.17
N ASP A 734 23.64 3.20 -18.30
CA ASP A 734 24.53 2.35 -17.50
C ASP A 734 23.86 1.69 -16.27
N GLY A 735 22.63 2.09 -15.97
CA GLY A 735 21.81 1.53 -14.88
C GLY A 735 21.79 2.36 -13.60
N ILE A 736 22.51 3.49 -13.57
CA ILE A 736 22.46 4.48 -12.51
C ILE A 736 21.66 5.69 -13.00
N PRO A 737 20.63 6.17 -12.27
CA PRO A 737 19.91 7.36 -12.70
C PRO A 737 20.77 8.63 -12.63
N ASP A 738 20.59 9.55 -13.59
CA ASP A 738 21.33 10.82 -13.71
C ASP A 738 21.34 11.59 -12.38
N ILE A 739 20.18 11.64 -11.70
CA ILE A 739 20.03 12.37 -10.43
C ILE A 739 20.91 11.78 -9.32
N TRP A 740 21.14 10.47 -9.36
CA TRP A 740 22.00 9.78 -8.42
C TRP A 740 23.46 10.08 -8.78
N GLU A 741 23.84 9.91 -10.04
CA GLU A 741 25.19 10.23 -10.51
C GLU A 741 25.64 11.66 -10.14
N GLU A 742 24.80 12.66 -10.43
CA GLU A 742 25.05 14.05 -10.06
C GLU A 742 25.20 14.25 -8.54
N ALA A 743 24.41 13.52 -7.75
CA ALA A 743 24.49 13.58 -6.29
C ALA A 743 25.85 13.07 -5.78
N TYR A 744 26.47 12.09 -6.44
CA TYR A 744 27.73 11.46 -6.02
C TYR A 744 28.96 11.84 -6.86
N GLY A 745 28.79 12.76 -7.81
CA GLY A 745 29.87 13.34 -8.62
C GLY A 745 30.35 12.44 -9.76
N LEU A 746 29.46 11.59 -10.26
CA LEU A 746 29.62 10.83 -11.51
C LEU A 746 29.15 11.67 -12.72
N ASP A 747 29.43 11.22 -13.93
CA ASP A 747 29.06 11.92 -15.18
C ASP A 747 27.92 11.18 -15.89
N PRO A 748 26.69 11.73 -15.91
CA PRO A 748 25.52 11.11 -16.55
C PRO A 748 25.60 10.83 -18.06
N ASN A 749 26.76 11.08 -18.67
CA ASN A 749 27.04 10.83 -20.07
C ASN A 749 28.23 9.88 -20.28
N ASP A 750 28.84 9.33 -19.21
CA ASP A 750 29.96 8.38 -19.26
C ASP A 750 29.56 7.00 -18.69
N PRO A 751 29.05 6.08 -19.55
CA PRO A 751 28.53 4.79 -19.08
C PRO A 751 29.63 3.85 -18.57
N SER A 752 30.90 4.24 -18.73
CA SER A 752 32.02 3.48 -18.18
C SER A 752 32.20 3.69 -16.68
N ASP A 753 31.60 4.73 -16.11
CA ASP A 753 31.81 5.08 -14.71
C ASP A 753 31.01 4.22 -13.72
N ALA A 754 29.86 3.65 -14.11
CA ALA A 754 29.14 2.63 -13.33
C ALA A 754 30.06 1.49 -12.86
N GLN A 755 30.98 1.05 -13.72
CA GLN A 755 31.89 -0.06 -13.44
C GLN A 755 33.20 0.37 -12.75
N LYS A 756 33.45 1.68 -12.59
CA LYS A 756 34.62 2.19 -11.86
C LYS A 756 34.37 2.07 -10.35
N ILE A 757 35.46 1.98 -9.61
CA ILE A 757 35.47 2.12 -8.15
C ILE A 757 35.89 3.55 -7.85
N SER A 758 34.94 4.40 -7.46
CA SER A 758 35.19 5.80 -7.13
C SER A 758 35.23 6.00 -5.61
N SER A 759 36.30 6.61 -5.09
CA SER A 759 36.42 6.88 -3.65
C SER A 759 35.40 7.91 -3.11
N SER A 760 34.79 8.69 -4.00
CA SER A 760 33.66 9.59 -3.67
C SER A 760 32.34 8.84 -3.45
N VAL A 761 32.22 7.63 -3.99
CA VAL A 761 31.02 6.78 -3.95
C VAL A 761 31.17 5.67 -2.92
N ASP A 762 32.27 4.92 -3.01
CA ASP A 762 32.68 3.91 -2.03
C ASP A 762 34.00 4.32 -1.37
N PRO A 763 33.96 4.93 -0.18
CA PRO A 763 35.18 5.27 0.56
C PRO A 763 36.06 4.06 0.88
N ASN A 764 35.51 2.84 0.90
CA ASN A 764 36.24 1.61 1.14
C ASN A 764 36.89 1.04 -0.13
N GLY A 765 36.50 1.52 -1.31
CA GLY A 765 37.13 1.21 -2.60
C GLY A 765 37.05 -0.28 -3.00
N ARG A 766 35.95 -0.96 -2.68
CA ARG A 766 35.76 -2.39 -2.96
C ARG A 766 34.72 -2.64 -4.05
N TYR A 767 33.66 -1.85 -4.07
CA TYR A 767 32.51 -2.06 -4.95
C TYR A 767 32.49 -1.06 -6.11
N PRO A 768 32.12 -1.50 -7.33
CA PRO A 768 31.88 -0.56 -8.43
C PRO A 768 30.67 0.32 -8.12
N ASN A 769 30.63 1.51 -8.71
CA ASN A 769 29.60 2.53 -8.43
C ASN A 769 28.17 1.99 -8.56
N ILE A 770 27.91 1.15 -9.57
CA ILE A 770 26.61 0.50 -9.78
C ILE A 770 26.19 -0.43 -8.63
N GLU A 771 27.13 -1.16 -8.02
CA GLU A 771 26.82 -2.01 -6.87
C GLU A 771 26.62 -1.21 -5.59
N VAL A 772 27.30 -0.06 -5.47
CA VAL A 772 27.08 0.90 -4.37
C VAL A 772 25.69 1.52 -4.50
N TYR A 773 25.25 1.85 -5.72
CA TYR A 773 23.87 2.27 -5.98
C TYR A 773 22.89 1.21 -5.51
N PHE A 774 23.04 -0.05 -5.92
CA PHE A 774 22.15 -1.14 -5.49
C PHE A 774 22.12 -1.34 -3.97
N HIS A 775 23.26 -1.16 -3.30
CA HIS A 775 23.35 -1.21 -1.84
C HIS A 775 22.65 -0.02 -1.20
N ASN A 776 22.82 1.20 -1.73
CA ASN A 776 22.22 2.41 -1.18
C ASN A 776 20.69 2.33 -1.13
N LEU A 777 20.07 1.69 -2.14
CA LEU A 777 18.62 1.43 -2.17
C LEU A 777 18.13 0.63 -0.95
N VAL A 778 18.97 -0.20 -0.34
CA VAL A 778 18.57 -1.16 0.71
C VAL A 778 19.43 -1.13 1.97
N GLN A 779 20.43 -0.26 2.09
CA GLN A 779 21.38 -0.29 3.22
C GLN A 779 20.72 -0.12 4.59
N HIS A 780 19.60 0.61 4.65
CA HIS A 780 18.81 0.76 5.86
C HIS A 780 18.17 -0.57 6.30
N ILE A 781 17.70 -1.39 5.35
CA ILE A 781 17.20 -2.76 5.60
C ILE A 781 18.34 -3.62 6.14
N ILE A 782 19.50 -3.60 5.47
CA ILE A 782 20.68 -4.38 5.88
C ILE A 782 21.16 -4.02 7.29
N TYR A 783 21.09 -2.74 7.66
CA TYR A 783 21.41 -2.28 9.01
C TYR A 783 20.40 -2.80 10.03
N TYR A 784 19.10 -2.53 9.84
CA TYR A 784 18.09 -2.80 10.85
C TYR A 784 17.75 -4.29 11.01
N GLN A 785 17.85 -5.08 9.93
CA GLN A 785 17.61 -6.52 10.00
C GLN A 785 18.61 -7.24 10.91
N ASN A 786 19.85 -6.74 10.98
CA ASN A 786 20.95 -7.34 11.76
C ASN A 786 21.05 -6.80 13.19
N GLN A 787 20.19 -5.85 13.58
CA GLN A 787 20.25 -5.22 14.89
C GLN A 787 19.96 -6.20 16.03
N GLY A 788 20.85 -6.22 17.03
CA GLY A 788 20.73 -7.10 18.20
C GLY A 788 21.23 -8.54 17.97
N GLY A 789 21.68 -8.85 16.76
CA GLY A 789 22.33 -10.11 16.43
C GLY A 789 23.83 -10.12 16.77
N ILE A 790 24.40 -11.32 16.82
CA ILE A 790 25.83 -11.56 17.05
C ILE A 790 26.40 -12.24 15.80
N VAL A 791 27.38 -11.60 15.17
CA VAL A 791 28.07 -12.20 14.02
C VAL A 791 28.93 -13.37 14.50
N MET A 792 28.75 -14.54 13.87
CA MET A 792 29.47 -15.77 14.22
C MET A 792 29.87 -16.57 12.97
N GLU A 793 30.90 -17.39 13.09
CA GLU A 793 31.41 -18.31 12.06
C GLU A 793 31.95 -19.56 12.78
N LYS A 794 31.87 -20.72 12.14
CA LYS A 794 32.61 -21.90 12.55
C LYS A 794 33.28 -22.54 11.35
N LYS A 795 34.61 -22.59 11.36
CA LYS A 795 35.41 -23.17 10.29
C LYS A 795 35.54 -24.67 10.40
#